data_AF-A0A1H8FEE5-F1
#
_entry.id   AF-A0A1H8FEE5-F1
#
_cell.length_a   1.000
_cell.length_b   1.000
_cell.length_c   1.000
_cell.angle_alpha   90.00
_cell.angle_beta   90.00
_cell.angle_gamma   90.00
#
_symmetry.space_group_name_H-M   'P 1'
#
loop_
_entity.id
_entity.type
_entity.pdbx_description
1 polymer ?
#
loop_
_entity_poly.entity_id
_entity_poly.type
_entity_poly.pdbx_seq_one_letter_code
_entity_poly.pdbx_strand_id
1 'polypeptide(L)'
;MQKQRSVARILGAVVGSLGLILVVICAYALKLAVTRYSDSNRIVSLAVASRDLTNTLVIFRLERGDTLSYLAAAAPAPDSVMSSLAEQRTTVQKNYAQALQSLASVDAPGLSEKLDKLRGIWAQLEELRPRAINALKQEKSAREASLTPGWAKVSDAYMDAIGEITAHVDNAMTLIDPVVDRLLIAKQASWQARANAGQTILVQFSSILANKTWTAADGVAFADLRGRIQHSWLVVRDLSPNVASPELLQAIRNAEPEISGALSDERNAIATRLLAGEPAGVASLDYRDRQLVGANNVVIVTQTALANMISRAEDGALRARVTLILFGLLVPSSLALTIGGMMLMRNRVTRPLTAITGIMTRFAAHDFAGEVPGLDRNDEIGRMAAALNVFKDAMINAERLSGDQAVERADKEKRASEMSGLVRQFESRIGQMVQALSSASGELETTARSMSGTAAEAQSQAGSASTLADQVGSGVQTVAAAAEELNASIREINRQVEQATRATEQAVVTVKETDSTMRALADGADRIGEVIGLITSIAGQTNLLALNATIEAARAGESGRGFAVVASEVKNLASQTAKATEEISAQITEIQGATQKAVSAIDGIVKTIEEVSSINRVIAAAIEEQNKATAEIANTVQHTAEATSTVTRNIATVSSAADETGRAASGVLKAAANLSSQSTSLTSEIDGFISQVRAVA
;
A
#
# COMPACT_ATOMS: atom_id res chain seq x y z
N MET A 1 63.62 3.86 20.74
CA MET A 1 62.61 4.56 21.57
C MET A 1 61.28 3.80 21.52
N GLN A 2 61.08 2.82 22.41
CA GLN A 2 59.79 2.15 22.57
C GLN A 2 58.83 3.09 23.33
N LYS A 3 57.77 3.56 22.66
CA LYS A 3 56.65 4.25 23.33
C LYS A 3 55.96 3.26 24.28
N GLN A 4 56.40 3.19 25.54
CA GLN A 4 55.64 2.51 26.58
C GLN A 4 54.23 3.12 26.62
N ARG A 5 53.23 2.33 26.23
CA ARG A 5 51.83 2.72 26.34
C ARG A 5 51.48 2.68 27.83
N SER A 6 51.48 3.84 28.48
CA SER A 6 51.05 3.99 29.87
C SER A 6 49.69 3.31 30.08
N VAL A 7 49.56 2.49 31.13
CA VAL A 7 48.33 1.80 31.55
C VAL A 7 47.12 2.75 31.56
N ALA A 8 47.34 4.02 31.91
CA ALA A 8 46.33 5.07 31.89
C ALA A 8 45.69 5.30 30.50
N ARG A 9 46.47 5.20 29.42
CA ARG A 9 45.94 5.37 28.06
C ARG A 9 45.10 4.18 27.62
N ILE A 10 45.47 2.97 28.05
CA ILE A 10 44.74 1.74 27.71
C ILE A 10 43.40 1.71 28.44
N LEU A 11 43.39 1.94 29.75
CA LEU A 11 42.15 2.01 30.53
C LEU A 11 41.22 3.12 30.02
N GLY A 12 41.78 4.29 29.70
CA GLY A 12 41.00 5.43 29.18
C GLY A 12 40.40 5.13 27.81
N ALA A 13 41.15 4.43 26.96
CA ALA A 13 40.65 3.98 25.67
C ALA A 13 39.50 2.96 25.83
N VAL A 14 39.59 2.01 26.77
CA VAL A 14 38.55 1.00 27.01
C VAL A 14 37.25 1.64 27.54
N VAL A 15 37.34 2.48 28.58
CA VAL A 15 36.16 3.17 29.13
C VAL A 15 35.55 4.11 28.08
N GLY A 16 36.39 4.83 27.33
CA GLY A 16 35.95 5.68 26.23
C GLY A 16 35.27 4.90 25.11
N SER A 17 35.81 3.75 24.70
CA SER A 17 35.23 2.93 23.62
C SER A 17 33.90 2.28 24.02
N LEU A 18 33.81 1.74 25.24
CA LEU A 18 32.55 1.16 25.75
C LEU A 18 31.46 2.21 25.89
N GLY A 19 31.82 3.39 26.43
CA GLY A 19 30.92 4.53 26.52
C GLY A 19 30.45 5.02 25.15
N LEU A 20 31.36 5.11 24.18
CA LEU A 20 31.03 5.49 22.81
C LEU A 20 30.06 4.50 22.15
N ILE A 21 30.29 3.18 22.32
CA ILE A 21 29.39 2.15 21.78
C ILE A 21 27.99 2.30 22.38
N LEU A 22 27.89 2.48 23.69
CA LEU A 22 26.59 2.67 24.37
C LEU A 22 25.87 3.92 23.85
N VAL A 23 26.58 5.04 23.71
CA VAL A 23 26.03 6.29 23.18
C VAL A 23 25.54 6.10 21.74
N VAL A 24 26.30 5.41 20.89
CA VAL A 24 25.92 5.14 19.49
C VAL A 24 24.68 4.25 19.41
N ILE A 25 24.59 3.20 20.22
CA ILE A 25 23.40 2.32 20.28
C ILE A 25 22.17 3.13 20.73
N CYS A 26 22.30 3.91 21.80
CA CYS A 26 21.21 4.75 22.30
C CYS A 26 20.79 5.82 21.29
N ALA A 27 21.75 6.44 20.59
CA ALA A 27 21.46 7.43 19.54
C ALA A 27 20.78 6.80 18.32
N TYR A 28 21.19 5.60 17.92
CA TYR A 28 20.54 4.85 16.84
C TYR A 28 19.11 4.46 17.21
N ALA A 29 18.89 3.94 18.43
CA ALA A 29 17.56 3.61 18.93
C ALA A 29 16.66 4.85 19.05
N LEU A 30 17.22 5.99 19.48
CA LEU A 30 16.51 7.27 19.51
C LEU A 30 16.08 7.71 18.11
N LYS A 31 16.99 7.64 17.13
CA LYS A 31 16.69 7.97 15.73
C LYS A 31 15.55 7.10 15.20
N LEU A 32 15.61 5.79 15.44
CA LEU A 32 14.55 4.86 15.02
C LEU A 32 13.20 5.18 15.68
N ALA A 33 13.20 5.56 16.96
CA ALA A 33 12.00 5.98 17.67
C ALA A 33 11.40 7.27 17.09
N VAL A 34 12.23 8.25 16.72
CA VAL A 34 11.78 9.48 16.05
C VAL A 34 11.13 9.16 14.71
N THR A 35 11.76 8.32 13.88
CA THR A 35 11.21 7.91 12.58
C THR A 35 9.86 7.21 12.76
N ARG A 36 9.78 6.20 13.65
CA ARG A 36 8.51 5.49 13.92
C ARG A 36 7.41 6.40 14.46
N TYR A 37 7.76 7.36 15.31
CA TYR A 37 6.80 8.34 15.85
C TYR A 37 6.27 9.26 14.74
N SER A 38 7.16 9.75 13.88
CA SER A 38 6.81 10.57 12.72
C SER A 38 5.91 9.80 11.75
N ASP A 39 6.30 8.59 11.39
CA ASP A 39 5.56 7.72 10.45
C ASP A 39 4.15 7.38 10.97
N SER A 40 4.05 7.04 12.25
CA SER A 40 2.76 6.74 12.89
C SER A 40 1.83 7.96 12.89
N ASN A 41 2.32 9.14 13.28
CA ASN A 41 1.52 10.37 13.24
C ASN A 41 1.12 10.77 11.81
N ARG A 42 2.01 10.54 10.84
CA ARG A 42 1.72 10.77 9.42
C ARG A 42 0.57 9.88 8.96
N ILE A 43 0.59 8.57 9.28
CA ILE A 43 -0.53 7.66 8.97
C ILE A 43 -1.82 8.14 9.64
N VAL A 44 -1.79 8.55 10.91
CA VAL A 44 -2.99 9.09 11.60
C VAL A 44 -3.57 10.27 10.83
N SER A 45 -2.75 11.27 10.47
CA SER A 45 -3.22 12.46 9.75
C SER A 45 -3.84 12.12 8.40
N LEU A 46 -3.19 11.24 7.62
CA LEU A 46 -3.65 10.82 6.31
C LEU A 46 -4.94 9.98 6.41
N ALA A 47 -5.00 9.04 7.35
CA ALA A 47 -6.18 8.18 7.53
C ALA A 47 -7.40 8.98 8.03
N VAL A 48 -7.19 9.97 8.90
CA VAL A 48 -8.26 10.90 9.33
C VAL A 48 -8.76 11.74 8.16
N ALA A 49 -7.85 12.29 7.34
CA ALA A 49 -8.23 13.04 6.15
C ALA A 49 -8.99 12.17 5.14
N SER A 50 -8.51 10.95 4.89
CA SER A 50 -9.16 9.97 4.01
C SER A 50 -10.56 9.59 4.50
N ARG A 51 -10.73 9.44 5.82
CA ARG A 51 -12.04 9.20 6.45
C ARG A 51 -12.99 10.37 6.22
N ASP A 52 -12.56 11.60 6.48
CA ASP A 52 -13.43 12.77 6.37
C ASP A 52 -13.83 13.07 4.91
N LEU A 53 -12.90 12.83 3.97
CA LEU A 53 -13.18 12.82 2.54
C LEU A 53 -14.22 11.75 2.15
N THR A 54 -14.04 10.52 2.64
CA THR A 54 -14.96 9.40 2.38
C THR A 54 -16.36 9.71 2.94
N ASN A 55 -16.46 10.29 4.14
CA ASN A 55 -17.73 10.70 4.75
C ASN A 55 -18.44 11.79 3.93
N THR A 56 -17.69 12.73 3.36
CA THR A 56 -18.24 13.75 2.45
C THR A 56 -18.76 13.11 1.17
N LEU A 57 -17.95 12.23 0.57
CA LEU A 57 -18.27 11.48 -0.65
C LEU A 57 -19.55 10.66 -0.54
N VAL A 58 -19.73 9.93 0.58
CA VAL A 58 -20.91 9.07 0.80
C VAL A 58 -22.19 9.88 0.80
N ILE A 59 -22.24 10.97 1.56
CA ILE A 59 -23.46 11.77 1.71
C ILE A 59 -23.75 12.57 0.43
N PHE A 60 -22.71 13.11 -0.22
CA PHE A 60 -22.91 13.84 -1.47
C PHE A 60 -23.43 12.93 -2.60
N ARG A 61 -23.02 11.65 -2.63
CA ARG A 61 -23.59 10.68 -3.58
C ARG A 61 -25.11 10.54 -3.44
N LEU A 62 -25.64 10.61 -2.21
CA LEU A 62 -27.09 10.57 -1.96
C LEU A 62 -27.76 11.83 -2.51
N GLU A 63 -27.22 13.01 -2.19
CA GLU A 63 -27.73 14.30 -2.70
C GLU A 63 -27.76 14.31 -4.23
N ARG A 64 -26.64 13.92 -4.85
CA ARG A 64 -26.48 13.84 -6.30
C ARG A 64 -27.48 12.88 -6.92
N GLY A 65 -27.60 11.66 -6.37
CA GLY A 65 -28.46 10.61 -6.91
C GLY A 65 -29.93 10.99 -6.91
N ASP A 66 -30.43 11.53 -5.80
CA ASP A 66 -31.82 11.98 -5.68
C ASP A 66 -32.09 13.18 -6.60
N THR A 67 -31.18 14.16 -6.61
CA THR A 67 -31.33 15.35 -7.45
C THR A 67 -31.35 14.97 -8.93
N LEU A 68 -30.45 14.09 -9.40
CA LEU A 68 -30.43 13.62 -10.79
C LEU A 68 -31.70 12.85 -11.16
N SER A 69 -32.12 11.92 -10.30
CA SER A 69 -33.28 11.06 -10.56
C SER A 69 -34.55 11.90 -10.71
N TYR A 70 -34.75 12.88 -9.82
CA TYR A 70 -35.95 13.73 -9.85
C TYR A 70 -35.87 14.87 -10.86
N LEU A 71 -34.68 15.36 -11.24
CA LEU A 71 -34.54 16.26 -12.39
C LEU A 71 -34.97 15.57 -13.69
N ALA A 72 -34.71 14.26 -13.82
CA ALA A 72 -35.10 13.47 -15.00
C ALA A 72 -36.56 12.98 -14.97
N ALA A 73 -37.15 12.80 -13.77
CA ALA A 73 -38.51 12.31 -13.56
C ALA A 73 -39.58 13.26 -14.13
N ALA A 74 -40.75 12.73 -14.50
CA ALA A 74 -41.84 13.55 -15.03
C ALA A 74 -42.44 14.47 -13.96
N ALA A 75 -42.81 13.90 -12.82
CA ALA A 75 -43.46 14.58 -11.72
C ALA A 75 -42.47 15.34 -10.81
N PRO A 76 -42.95 16.32 -10.02
CA PRO A 76 -42.18 16.96 -8.95
C PRO A 76 -41.71 15.97 -7.89
N ALA A 77 -40.62 16.32 -7.20
CA ALA A 77 -40.12 15.57 -6.06
C ALA A 77 -41.10 15.68 -4.86
N PRO A 78 -41.43 14.57 -4.18
CA PRO A 78 -42.23 14.60 -2.96
C PRO A 78 -41.58 15.39 -1.81
N ASP A 79 -42.39 15.91 -0.88
CA ASP A 79 -41.89 16.66 0.29
C ASP A 79 -40.91 15.86 1.16
N SER A 80 -41.08 14.55 1.26
CA SER A 80 -40.16 13.65 1.96
C SER A 80 -38.76 13.65 1.34
N VAL A 81 -38.68 13.64 0.00
CA VAL A 81 -37.41 13.71 -0.74
C VAL A 81 -36.79 15.10 -0.60
N MET A 82 -37.60 16.16 -0.70
CA MET A 82 -37.12 17.53 -0.52
C MET A 82 -36.53 17.76 0.88
N SER A 83 -37.15 17.17 1.91
CA SER A 83 -36.65 17.22 3.29
C SER A 83 -35.34 16.44 3.45
N SER A 84 -35.28 15.22 2.89
CA SER A 84 -34.05 14.41 2.92
C SER A 84 -32.88 15.11 2.21
N LEU A 85 -33.12 15.72 1.05
CA LEU A 85 -32.11 16.50 0.32
C LEU A 85 -31.57 17.69 1.13
N ALA A 86 -32.41 18.37 1.92
CA ALA A 86 -31.99 19.47 2.77
C ALA A 86 -31.09 18.98 3.93
N GLU A 87 -31.43 17.85 4.54
CA GLU A 87 -30.62 17.21 5.59
C GLU A 87 -29.27 16.72 5.05
N GLN A 88 -29.31 16.01 3.91
CA GLN A 88 -28.10 15.54 3.23
C GLN A 88 -27.16 16.71 2.94
N ARG A 89 -27.65 17.82 2.37
CA ARG A 89 -26.84 19.02 2.08
C ARG A 89 -26.18 19.62 3.30
N THR A 90 -26.93 19.78 4.38
CA THR A 90 -26.40 20.29 5.65
C THR A 90 -25.24 19.41 6.12
N THR A 91 -25.39 18.10 5.96
CA THR A 91 -24.35 17.12 6.30
C THR A 91 -23.17 17.17 5.32
N VAL A 92 -23.39 17.32 4.01
CA VAL A 92 -22.30 17.48 3.03
C VAL A 92 -21.49 18.73 3.33
N GLN A 93 -22.13 19.87 3.59
CA GLN A 93 -21.44 21.13 3.92
C GLN A 93 -20.56 20.99 5.17
N LYS A 94 -21.10 20.36 6.22
CA LYS A 94 -20.35 20.05 7.44
C LYS A 94 -19.16 19.14 7.16
N ASN A 95 -19.39 18.02 6.46
CA ASN A 95 -18.34 17.04 6.18
C ASN A 95 -17.25 17.62 5.26
N TYR A 96 -17.62 18.43 4.27
CA TYR A 96 -16.70 19.13 3.39
C TYR A 96 -15.78 20.09 4.17
N ALA A 97 -16.35 20.90 5.06
CA ALA A 97 -15.56 21.78 5.92
C ALA A 97 -14.59 20.99 6.83
N GLN A 98 -15.06 19.89 7.41
CA GLN A 98 -14.23 19.01 8.23
C GLN A 98 -13.11 18.35 7.41
N ALA A 99 -13.40 17.88 6.19
CA ALA A 99 -12.39 17.30 5.31
C ALA A 99 -11.29 18.31 4.96
N LEU A 100 -11.66 19.57 4.64
CA LEU A 100 -10.68 20.63 4.41
C LEU A 100 -9.82 20.94 5.65
N GLN A 101 -10.41 20.88 6.85
CA GLN A 101 -9.67 21.08 8.09
C GLN A 101 -8.66 19.94 8.32
N SER A 102 -9.08 18.68 8.13
CA SER A 102 -8.20 17.51 8.26
C SER A 102 -7.10 17.49 7.21
N LEU A 103 -7.34 18.03 6.02
CA LEU A 103 -6.34 18.15 4.95
C LEU A 103 -5.32 19.27 5.19
N ALA A 104 -5.64 20.27 6.02
CA ALA A 104 -4.72 21.36 6.31
C ALA A 104 -3.46 20.92 7.08
N SER A 105 -3.52 19.79 7.79
CA SER A 105 -2.39 19.19 8.51
C SER A 105 -1.64 18.12 7.71
N VAL A 106 -2.09 17.81 6.48
CA VAL A 106 -1.47 16.79 5.63
C VAL A 106 -0.38 17.42 4.78
N ASP A 107 0.86 16.96 4.99
CA ASP A 107 1.99 17.29 4.13
C ASP A 107 2.12 16.25 3.01
N ALA A 108 1.57 16.57 1.83
CA ALA A 108 1.61 15.73 0.63
C ALA A 108 1.88 16.60 -0.62
N PRO A 109 2.98 16.35 -1.36
CA PRO A 109 3.31 17.10 -2.56
C PRO A 109 2.19 17.07 -3.61
N GLY A 110 1.78 18.24 -4.11
CA GLY A 110 0.72 18.37 -5.11
C GLY A 110 -0.71 18.40 -4.56
N LEU A 111 -0.90 18.27 -3.25
CA LEU A 111 -2.23 18.33 -2.62
C LEU A 111 -2.87 19.73 -2.75
N SER A 112 -2.08 20.81 -2.63
CA SER A 112 -2.59 22.18 -2.69
C SER A 112 -3.33 22.50 -3.98
N GLU A 113 -2.75 22.15 -5.14
CA GLU A 113 -3.35 22.35 -6.46
C GLU A 113 -4.69 21.60 -6.59
N LYS A 114 -4.75 20.36 -6.10
CA LYS A 114 -5.98 19.57 -6.10
C LYS A 114 -7.06 20.19 -5.21
N LEU A 115 -6.68 20.74 -4.06
CA LEU A 115 -7.62 21.42 -3.16
C LEU A 115 -8.19 22.70 -3.77
N ASP A 116 -7.37 23.46 -4.50
CA ASP A 116 -7.85 24.66 -5.19
C ASP A 116 -8.84 24.31 -6.31
N LYS A 117 -8.56 23.25 -7.08
CA LYS A 117 -9.51 22.71 -8.06
C LYS A 117 -10.82 22.26 -7.39
N LEU A 118 -10.75 21.54 -6.27
CA LEU A 118 -11.93 21.10 -5.51
C LEU A 118 -12.77 22.30 -5.04
N ARG A 119 -12.14 23.34 -4.48
CA ARG A 119 -12.83 24.57 -4.03
C ARG A 119 -13.54 25.28 -5.18
N GLY A 120 -12.90 25.36 -6.34
CA GLY A 120 -13.49 25.95 -7.54
C GLY A 120 -14.73 25.19 -8.02
N ILE A 121 -14.67 23.85 -8.04
CA ILE A 121 -15.81 23.00 -8.40
C ILE A 121 -16.93 23.09 -7.36
N TRP A 122 -16.58 23.11 -6.07
CA TRP A 122 -17.54 23.29 -4.99
C TRP A 122 -18.32 24.61 -5.11
N ALA A 123 -17.65 25.71 -5.48
CA ALA A 123 -18.30 26.99 -5.72
C ALA A 123 -19.32 26.92 -6.88
N GLN A 124 -18.97 26.24 -7.99
CA GLN A 124 -19.90 26.03 -9.11
C GLN A 124 -21.11 25.19 -8.70
N LEU A 125 -20.89 24.18 -7.85
CA LEU A 125 -21.96 23.33 -7.33
C LEU A 125 -22.92 24.13 -6.43
N GLU A 126 -22.39 24.97 -5.54
CA GLU A 126 -23.20 25.88 -4.70
C GLU A 126 -24.04 26.86 -5.54
N GLU A 127 -23.52 27.34 -6.66
CA GLU A 127 -24.26 28.23 -7.57
C GLU A 127 -25.43 27.50 -8.26
N LEU A 128 -25.22 26.24 -8.67
CA LEU A 128 -26.26 25.45 -9.34
C LEU A 128 -27.33 24.91 -8.38
N ARG A 129 -26.98 24.67 -7.12
CA ARG A 129 -27.84 23.95 -6.17
C ARG A 129 -29.21 24.61 -5.94
N PRO A 130 -29.34 25.94 -5.72
CA PRO A 130 -30.65 26.59 -5.58
C PRO A 130 -31.54 26.43 -6.83
N ARG A 131 -30.94 26.50 -8.02
CA ARG A 131 -31.65 26.33 -9.30
C ARG A 131 -32.16 24.90 -9.45
N ALA A 132 -31.31 23.91 -9.16
CA ALA A 132 -31.69 22.50 -9.15
C ALA A 132 -32.87 22.25 -8.20
N ILE A 133 -32.79 22.74 -6.96
CA ILE A 133 -33.85 22.58 -5.94
C ILE A 133 -35.19 23.14 -6.40
N ASN A 134 -35.18 24.35 -6.98
CA ASN A 134 -36.41 24.97 -7.44
C ASN A 134 -37.03 24.18 -8.61
N ALA A 135 -36.21 23.66 -9.51
CA ALA A 135 -36.69 22.81 -10.62
C ALA A 135 -37.30 21.48 -10.14
N LEU A 136 -36.81 20.91 -9.03
CA LEU A 136 -37.38 19.68 -8.45
C LEU A 136 -38.85 19.84 -8.01
N LYS A 137 -39.29 21.06 -7.72
CA LYS A 137 -40.68 21.37 -7.32
C LYS A 137 -41.63 21.53 -8.52
N GLN A 138 -41.11 21.49 -9.74
CA GLN A 138 -41.85 21.77 -10.97
C GLN A 138 -42.06 20.49 -11.78
N GLU A 139 -43.10 20.47 -12.61
CA GLU A 139 -43.28 19.46 -13.66
C GLU A 139 -42.13 19.52 -14.68
N LYS A 140 -41.75 18.37 -15.26
CA LYS A 140 -40.60 18.28 -16.19
C LYS A 140 -40.65 19.28 -17.35
N SER A 141 -41.83 19.57 -17.88
CA SER A 141 -42.02 20.51 -18.99
C SER A 141 -41.71 21.97 -18.64
N ALA A 142 -41.77 22.33 -17.36
CA ALA A 142 -41.50 23.68 -16.86
C ALA A 142 -40.04 23.91 -16.44
N ARG A 143 -39.21 22.84 -16.45
CA ARG A 143 -37.81 22.90 -16.02
C ARG A 143 -36.90 23.40 -17.14
N GLU A 144 -35.82 24.09 -16.74
CA GLU A 144 -34.77 24.49 -17.67
C GLU A 144 -34.03 23.27 -18.24
N ALA A 145 -34.00 23.14 -19.57
CA ALA A 145 -33.43 21.97 -20.26
C ALA A 145 -31.93 21.77 -19.97
N SER A 146 -31.16 22.85 -19.81
CA SER A 146 -29.72 22.83 -19.50
C SER A 146 -29.39 22.37 -18.08
N LEU A 147 -30.37 22.35 -17.17
CA LEU A 147 -30.10 22.13 -15.75
C LEU A 147 -29.74 20.69 -15.42
N THR A 148 -30.39 19.71 -16.04
CA THR A 148 -30.09 18.28 -15.80
C THR A 148 -28.67 17.91 -16.28
N PRO A 149 -28.26 18.23 -17.54
CA PRO A 149 -26.89 18.01 -17.98
C PRO A 149 -25.86 18.85 -17.21
N GLY A 150 -26.21 20.09 -16.85
CA GLY A 150 -25.34 20.98 -16.07
C GLY A 150 -25.07 20.45 -14.66
N TRP A 151 -26.10 20.02 -13.94
CA TRP A 151 -25.97 19.39 -12.64
C TRP A 151 -25.17 18.09 -12.72
N ALA A 152 -25.46 17.22 -13.69
CA ALA A 152 -24.70 15.99 -13.92
C ALA A 152 -23.20 16.30 -14.07
N LYS A 153 -22.84 17.20 -14.99
CA LYS A 153 -21.45 17.58 -15.25
C LYS A 153 -20.72 18.10 -14.01
N VAL A 154 -21.31 19.06 -13.27
CA VAL A 154 -20.64 19.67 -12.11
C VAL A 154 -20.58 18.73 -10.92
N SER A 155 -21.65 17.96 -10.67
CA SER A 155 -21.67 16.98 -9.58
C SER A 155 -20.72 15.80 -9.85
N ASP A 156 -20.56 15.37 -11.10
CA ASP A 156 -19.56 14.37 -11.49
C ASP A 156 -18.14 14.92 -11.34
N ALA A 157 -17.88 16.15 -11.80
CA ALA A 157 -16.59 16.79 -11.60
C ALA A 157 -16.22 16.93 -10.10
N TYR A 158 -17.20 17.19 -9.24
CA TYR A 158 -16.98 17.23 -7.79
C TYR A 158 -16.64 15.84 -7.24
N MET A 159 -17.39 14.81 -7.62
CA MET A 159 -17.16 13.42 -7.25
C MET A 159 -15.76 12.94 -7.66
N ASP A 160 -15.33 13.30 -8.87
CA ASP A 160 -14.01 12.97 -9.40
C ASP A 160 -12.92 13.71 -8.62
N ALA A 161 -13.07 15.02 -8.41
CA ALA A 161 -12.07 15.82 -7.69
C ALA A 161 -11.84 15.34 -6.25
N ILE A 162 -12.92 15.06 -5.51
CA ILE A 162 -12.79 14.55 -4.14
C ILE A 162 -12.28 13.10 -4.13
N GLY A 163 -12.62 12.29 -5.14
CA GLY A 163 -12.10 10.94 -5.34
C GLY A 163 -10.60 10.93 -5.62
N GLU A 164 -10.12 11.82 -6.50
CA GLU A 164 -8.70 12.03 -6.79
C GLU A 164 -7.92 12.43 -5.54
N ILE A 165 -8.45 13.35 -4.73
CA ILE A 165 -7.81 13.76 -3.47
C ILE A 165 -7.77 12.60 -2.49
N THR A 166 -8.86 11.84 -2.37
CA THR A 166 -8.92 10.64 -1.53
C THR A 166 -7.84 9.63 -1.94
N ALA A 167 -7.72 9.34 -3.24
CA ALA A 167 -6.70 8.45 -3.77
C ALA A 167 -5.28 8.98 -3.55
N HIS A 168 -5.07 10.29 -3.67
CA HIS A 168 -3.78 10.93 -3.42
C HIS A 168 -3.35 10.80 -1.95
N VAL A 169 -4.27 11.05 -1.02
CA VAL A 169 -4.06 10.86 0.42
C VAL A 169 -3.84 9.39 0.77
N ASP A 170 -4.63 8.50 0.18
CA ASP A 170 -4.48 7.05 0.35
C ASP A 170 -3.11 6.56 -0.11
N ASN A 171 -2.68 6.96 -1.31
CA ASN A 171 -1.37 6.58 -1.85
C ASN A 171 -0.21 7.11 -1.00
N ALA A 172 -0.36 8.27 -0.38
CA ALA A 172 0.64 8.82 0.54
C ALA A 172 0.80 8.01 1.84
N MET A 173 -0.13 7.09 2.16
CA MET A 173 -0.02 6.16 3.30
C MET A 173 0.77 4.88 2.96
N THR A 174 0.99 4.60 1.68
CA THR A 174 1.61 3.34 1.24
C THR A 174 3.10 3.26 1.61
N LEU A 175 3.61 2.03 1.79
CA LEU A 175 5.02 1.74 2.10
C LEU A 175 5.50 2.28 3.46
N ILE A 176 4.57 2.65 4.36
CA ILE A 176 4.88 3.11 5.73
C ILE A 176 4.73 1.96 6.74
N ASP A 177 3.57 1.28 6.77
CA ASP A 177 3.31 0.11 7.63
C ASP A 177 2.61 -0.99 6.80
N PRO A 178 3.17 -2.22 6.71
CA PRO A 178 2.63 -3.28 5.85
C PRO A 178 1.21 -3.75 6.20
N VAL A 179 0.77 -3.59 7.45
CA VAL A 179 -0.60 -3.92 7.88
C VAL A 179 -1.54 -2.79 7.48
N VAL A 180 -1.10 -1.54 7.60
CA VAL A 180 -1.84 -0.38 7.08
C VAL A 180 -2.03 -0.50 5.57
N ASP A 181 -1.01 -0.95 4.82
CA ASP A 181 -1.13 -1.19 3.38
C ASP A 181 -2.24 -2.21 3.05
N ARG A 182 -2.33 -3.32 3.80
CA ARG A 182 -3.40 -4.32 3.60
C ARG A 182 -4.78 -3.77 3.96
N LEU A 183 -4.90 -3.03 5.06
CA LEU A 183 -6.14 -2.37 5.45
C LEU A 183 -6.56 -1.29 4.44
N LEU A 184 -5.59 -0.60 3.84
CA LEU A 184 -5.81 0.38 2.79
C LEU A 184 -6.36 -0.26 1.52
N ILE A 185 -5.78 -1.38 1.09
CA ILE A 185 -6.30 -2.14 -0.06
C ILE A 185 -7.74 -2.63 0.23
N ALA A 186 -7.99 -3.17 1.42
CA ALA A 186 -9.34 -3.57 1.82
C ALA A 186 -10.32 -2.39 1.80
N LYS A 187 -9.90 -1.21 2.30
CA LYS A 187 -10.68 0.03 2.25
C LYS A 187 -10.96 0.48 0.81
N GLN A 188 -9.97 0.44 -0.08
CA GLN A 188 -10.14 0.85 -1.47
C GLN A 188 -11.07 -0.11 -2.21
N ALA A 189 -10.91 -1.42 -1.98
CA ALA A 189 -11.77 -2.45 -2.55
C ALA A 189 -13.21 -2.35 -2.03
N SER A 190 -13.43 -2.12 -0.73
CA SER A 190 -14.78 -1.91 -0.19
C SER A 190 -15.41 -0.64 -0.76
N TRP A 191 -14.63 0.43 -0.95
CA TRP A 191 -15.11 1.65 -1.59
C TRP A 191 -15.48 1.44 -3.07
N GLN A 192 -14.69 0.68 -3.82
CA GLN A 192 -15.02 0.33 -5.22
C GLN A 192 -16.29 -0.53 -5.30
N ALA A 193 -16.42 -1.54 -4.43
CA ALA A 193 -17.64 -2.35 -4.33
C ALA A 193 -18.85 -1.45 -4.06
N ARG A 194 -18.74 -0.54 -3.07
CA ARG A 194 -19.79 0.42 -2.74
C ARG A 194 -20.13 1.35 -3.90
N ALA A 195 -19.12 1.85 -4.61
CA ALA A 195 -19.31 2.80 -5.69
C ALA A 195 -20.07 2.17 -6.85
N ASN A 196 -19.68 0.95 -7.23
CA ASN A 196 -20.33 0.18 -8.29
C ASN A 196 -21.76 -0.25 -7.87
N ALA A 197 -21.96 -0.68 -6.62
CA ALA A 197 -23.29 -0.98 -6.09
C ALA A 197 -24.20 0.26 -6.08
N GLY A 198 -23.67 1.43 -5.72
CA GLY A 198 -24.42 2.67 -5.81
C GLY A 198 -24.88 3.00 -7.24
N GLN A 199 -24.05 2.69 -8.24
CA GLN A 199 -24.38 2.92 -9.64
C GLN A 199 -25.48 1.96 -10.13
N THR A 200 -25.43 0.67 -9.75
CA THR A 200 -26.49 -0.28 -10.10
C THR A 200 -27.84 0.14 -9.49
N ILE A 201 -27.83 0.54 -8.22
CA ILE A 201 -29.01 1.05 -7.51
C ILE A 201 -29.56 2.30 -8.20
N LEU A 202 -28.70 3.27 -8.57
CA LEU A 202 -29.12 4.50 -9.23
C LEU A 202 -29.77 4.25 -10.59
N VAL A 203 -29.16 3.39 -11.42
CA VAL A 203 -29.69 3.07 -12.76
C VAL A 203 -31.04 2.35 -12.64
N GLN A 204 -31.16 1.37 -11.75
CA GLN A 204 -32.43 0.68 -11.51
C GLN A 204 -33.49 1.62 -10.93
N PHE A 205 -33.16 2.40 -9.89
CA PHE A 205 -34.09 3.37 -9.29
C PHE A 205 -34.61 4.36 -10.34
N SER A 206 -33.73 4.91 -11.18
CA SER A 206 -34.11 5.83 -12.26
C SER A 206 -35.04 5.16 -13.27
N SER A 207 -34.77 3.91 -13.64
CA SER A 207 -35.63 3.13 -14.54
C SER A 207 -37.00 2.83 -13.93
N ILE A 208 -37.05 2.45 -12.65
CA ILE A 208 -38.31 2.19 -11.93
C ILE A 208 -39.13 3.48 -11.84
N LEU A 209 -38.49 4.59 -11.46
CA LEU A 209 -39.14 5.89 -11.30
C LEU A 209 -39.70 6.43 -12.63
N ALA A 210 -38.98 6.20 -13.73
CA ALA A 210 -39.39 6.63 -15.08
C ALA A 210 -40.26 5.59 -15.82
N ASN A 211 -40.53 4.42 -15.21
CA ASN A 211 -41.16 3.26 -15.85
C ASN A 211 -40.51 2.87 -17.20
N LYS A 212 -39.17 2.86 -17.22
CA LYS A 212 -38.35 2.62 -18.43
C LYS A 212 -37.80 1.19 -18.44
N THR A 213 -37.96 0.50 -19.55
CA THR A 213 -37.37 -0.83 -19.82
C THR A 213 -35.88 -0.73 -20.21
N TRP A 214 -35.17 -1.86 -20.19
CA TRP A 214 -33.74 -1.94 -20.52
C TRP A 214 -33.50 -2.55 -21.88
N THR A 215 -32.48 -2.04 -22.56
CA THR A 215 -31.91 -2.62 -23.78
C THR A 215 -30.87 -3.69 -23.42
N ALA A 216 -30.45 -4.48 -24.41
CA ALA A 216 -29.34 -5.43 -24.22
C ALA A 216 -28.05 -4.73 -23.74
N ALA A 217 -27.79 -3.51 -24.22
CA ALA A 217 -26.64 -2.71 -23.80
C ALA A 217 -26.73 -2.32 -22.31
N ASP A 218 -27.91 -1.93 -21.83
CA ASP A 218 -28.14 -1.65 -20.40
C ASP A 218 -27.89 -2.90 -19.55
N GLY A 219 -28.31 -4.08 -20.04
CA GLY A 219 -28.05 -5.36 -19.40
C GLY A 219 -26.56 -5.70 -19.29
N VAL A 220 -25.79 -5.46 -20.35
CA VAL A 220 -24.32 -5.66 -20.35
C VAL A 220 -23.65 -4.70 -19.36
N ALA A 221 -24.04 -3.42 -19.36
CA ALA A 221 -23.50 -2.43 -18.42
C ALA A 221 -23.80 -2.81 -16.95
N PHE A 222 -25.01 -3.30 -16.66
CA PHE A 222 -25.36 -3.80 -15.34
C PHE A 222 -24.54 -5.05 -14.95
N ALA A 223 -24.35 -5.99 -15.88
CA ALA A 223 -23.55 -7.20 -15.64
C ALA A 223 -22.06 -6.87 -15.37
N ASP A 224 -21.48 -5.91 -16.08
CA ASP A 224 -20.12 -5.41 -15.85
C ASP A 224 -19.98 -4.81 -14.44
N LEU A 225 -20.89 -3.91 -14.05
CA LEU A 225 -20.92 -3.34 -12.70
C LEU A 225 -21.02 -4.43 -11.63
N ARG A 226 -21.90 -5.43 -11.83
CA ARG A 226 -22.04 -6.57 -10.91
C ARG A 226 -20.74 -7.37 -10.78
N GLY A 227 -20.06 -7.66 -11.89
CA GLY A 227 -18.76 -8.34 -11.87
C GLY A 227 -17.70 -7.56 -11.09
N ARG A 228 -17.64 -6.23 -11.28
CA ARG A 228 -16.72 -5.35 -10.54
C ARG A 228 -17.03 -5.31 -9.04
N ILE A 229 -18.30 -5.32 -8.65
CA ILE A 229 -18.72 -5.40 -7.24
C ILE A 229 -18.19 -6.70 -6.63
N GLN A 230 -18.44 -7.84 -7.29
CA GLN A 230 -18.01 -9.16 -6.81
C GLN A 230 -16.49 -9.25 -6.68
N HIS A 231 -15.75 -8.81 -7.71
CA HIS A 231 -14.28 -8.82 -7.67
C HIS A 231 -13.73 -7.96 -6.54
N SER A 232 -14.23 -6.73 -6.40
CA SER A 232 -13.80 -5.82 -5.33
C SER A 232 -14.09 -6.41 -3.95
N TRP A 233 -15.22 -7.10 -3.79
CA TRP A 233 -15.57 -7.73 -2.52
C TRP A 233 -14.71 -8.96 -2.19
N LEU A 234 -14.31 -9.75 -3.18
CA LEU A 234 -13.36 -10.85 -2.99
C LEU A 234 -12.05 -10.34 -2.39
N VAL A 235 -11.53 -9.21 -2.88
CA VAL A 235 -10.32 -8.57 -2.34
C VAL A 235 -10.51 -8.19 -0.86
N VAL A 236 -11.66 -7.62 -0.49
CA VAL A 236 -11.98 -7.31 0.92
C VAL A 236 -11.95 -8.57 1.78
N ARG A 237 -12.62 -9.64 1.33
CA ARG A 237 -12.76 -10.88 2.09
C ARG A 237 -11.42 -11.61 2.27
N ASP A 238 -10.58 -11.62 1.24
CA ASP A 238 -9.37 -12.44 1.22
C ASP A 238 -8.19 -11.73 1.92
N LEU A 239 -8.15 -10.39 1.95
CA LEU A 239 -7.07 -9.63 2.59
C LEU A 239 -7.31 -9.28 4.07
N SER A 240 -8.57 -9.26 4.52
CA SER A 240 -8.93 -8.85 5.89
C SER A 240 -8.60 -9.82 7.03
N PRO A 241 -8.68 -11.17 6.92
CA PRO A 241 -8.69 -12.10 8.06
C PRO A 241 -7.53 -12.01 9.06
N ASN A 242 -6.36 -11.52 8.64
CA ASN A 242 -5.14 -11.47 9.47
C ASN A 242 -4.74 -10.05 9.91
N VAL A 243 -5.46 -9.03 9.46
CA VAL A 243 -5.14 -7.61 9.73
C VAL A 243 -6.31 -6.85 10.32
N ALA A 244 -7.53 -7.35 10.12
CA ALA A 244 -8.76 -6.71 10.54
C ALA A 244 -9.01 -6.87 12.04
N SER A 245 -9.50 -5.80 12.65
CA SER A 245 -10.06 -5.84 14.01
C SER A 245 -11.37 -6.64 14.04
N PRO A 246 -11.81 -7.12 15.22
CA PRO A 246 -13.10 -7.78 15.38
C PRO A 246 -14.29 -6.98 14.83
N GLU A 247 -14.24 -5.65 14.98
CA GLU A 247 -15.24 -4.72 14.47
C GLU A 247 -15.25 -4.69 12.94
N LEU A 248 -14.07 -4.68 12.30
CA LEU A 248 -13.97 -4.73 10.84
C LEU A 248 -14.49 -6.06 10.29
N LEU A 249 -14.14 -7.18 10.93
CA LEU A 249 -14.67 -8.49 10.53
C LEU A 249 -16.19 -8.57 10.68
N GLN A 250 -16.76 -7.95 11.72
CA GLN A 250 -18.21 -7.86 11.88
C GLN A 250 -18.85 -6.97 10.80
N ALA A 251 -18.24 -5.84 10.48
CA ALA A 251 -18.70 -4.96 9.40
C ALA A 251 -18.74 -5.71 8.06
N ILE A 252 -17.71 -6.50 7.75
CA ILE A 252 -17.64 -7.33 6.53
C ILE A 252 -18.80 -8.34 6.51
N ARG A 253 -19.04 -9.06 7.62
CA ARG A 253 -20.17 -10.00 7.71
C ARG A 253 -21.53 -9.32 7.48
N ASN A 254 -21.73 -8.13 8.02
CA ASN A 254 -22.99 -7.39 7.88
C ASN A 254 -23.20 -6.86 6.45
N ALA A 255 -22.13 -6.69 5.69
CA ALA A 255 -22.17 -6.20 4.32
C ALA A 255 -22.28 -7.33 3.28
N GLU A 256 -22.00 -8.59 3.64
CA GLU A 256 -22.13 -9.74 2.73
C GLU A 256 -23.50 -9.84 2.02
N PRO A 257 -24.65 -9.62 2.71
CA PRO A 257 -25.97 -9.73 2.06
C PRO A 257 -26.21 -8.71 0.94
N GLU A 258 -25.53 -7.56 1.00
CA GLU A 258 -25.57 -6.55 -0.08
C GLU A 258 -24.86 -7.04 -1.33
N ILE A 259 -23.85 -7.89 -1.21
CA ILE A 259 -23.00 -8.28 -2.33
C ILE A 259 -23.47 -9.59 -2.97
N SER A 260 -23.78 -10.58 -2.15
CA SER A 260 -24.10 -11.95 -2.60
C SER A 260 -25.31 -12.55 -1.89
N GLY A 261 -26.15 -11.73 -1.25
CA GLY A 261 -27.40 -12.17 -0.62
C GLY A 261 -28.64 -11.58 -1.27
N ALA A 262 -29.72 -11.52 -0.47
CA ALA A 262 -31.07 -11.19 -0.93
C ALA A 262 -31.19 -9.84 -1.68
N LEU A 263 -30.40 -8.83 -1.30
CA LEU A 263 -30.43 -7.52 -1.97
C LEU A 263 -29.81 -7.61 -3.38
N SER A 264 -28.75 -8.42 -3.53
CA SER A 264 -28.13 -8.70 -4.82
C SER A 264 -29.09 -9.50 -5.72
N ASP A 265 -29.78 -10.48 -5.16
CA ASP A 265 -30.80 -11.28 -5.86
C ASP A 265 -31.98 -10.42 -6.32
N GLU A 266 -32.47 -9.51 -5.48
CA GLU A 266 -33.53 -8.55 -5.83
C GLU A 266 -33.11 -7.69 -7.04
N ARG A 267 -31.87 -7.16 -7.05
CA ARG A 267 -31.36 -6.39 -8.19
C ARG A 267 -31.27 -7.23 -9.46
N ASN A 268 -30.84 -8.49 -9.37
CA ASN A 268 -30.80 -9.39 -10.53
C ASN A 268 -32.20 -9.71 -11.07
N ALA A 269 -33.18 -9.90 -10.20
CA ALA A 269 -34.57 -10.12 -10.58
C ALA A 269 -35.17 -8.90 -11.29
N ILE A 270 -34.94 -7.70 -10.76
CA ILE A 270 -35.38 -6.45 -11.39
C ILE A 270 -34.71 -6.25 -12.75
N ALA A 271 -33.40 -6.47 -12.86
CA ALA A 271 -32.68 -6.39 -14.13
C ALA A 271 -33.29 -7.32 -15.20
N THR A 272 -33.62 -8.56 -14.80
CA THR A 272 -34.23 -9.56 -15.69
C THR A 272 -35.59 -9.08 -16.21
N ARG A 273 -36.44 -8.54 -15.33
CA ARG A 273 -37.75 -7.98 -15.73
C ARG A 273 -37.61 -6.80 -16.68
N LEU A 274 -36.72 -5.86 -16.36
CA LEU A 274 -36.49 -4.67 -17.18
C LEU A 274 -35.98 -5.05 -18.59
N LEU A 275 -35.13 -6.07 -18.70
CA LEU A 275 -34.64 -6.61 -19.98
C LEU A 275 -35.72 -7.36 -20.77
N ALA A 276 -36.66 -8.01 -20.08
CA ALA A 276 -37.83 -8.64 -20.71
C ALA A 276 -38.89 -7.62 -21.17
N GLY A 277 -38.67 -6.32 -20.95
CA GLY A 277 -39.65 -5.27 -21.24
C GLY A 277 -40.79 -5.19 -20.24
N GLU A 278 -40.67 -5.86 -19.09
CA GLU A 278 -41.68 -5.89 -18.04
C GLU A 278 -41.47 -4.75 -17.02
N PRO A 279 -42.54 -4.27 -16.37
CA PRO A 279 -42.41 -3.39 -15.21
C PRO A 279 -41.59 -4.06 -14.11
N ALA A 280 -40.79 -3.28 -13.38
CA ALA A 280 -39.95 -3.78 -12.29
C ALA A 280 -40.72 -4.47 -11.16
N GLY A 281 -42.02 -4.14 -10.99
CA GLY A 281 -42.90 -4.80 -10.03
C GLY A 281 -42.70 -4.35 -8.57
N VAL A 282 -41.96 -3.28 -8.34
CA VAL A 282 -41.69 -2.71 -7.01
C VAL A 282 -41.87 -1.20 -7.03
N ALA A 283 -42.23 -0.60 -5.88
CA ALA A 283 -42.29 0.85 -5.74
C ALA A 283 -40.87 1.44 -5.69
N SER A 284 -40.62 2.53 -6.42
CA SER A 284 -39.28 3.11 -6.61
C SER A 284 -38.62 3.51 -5.29
N LEU A 285 -39.34 4.20 -4.40
CA LEU A 285 -38.80 4.65 -3.11
C LEU A 285 -38.51 3.49 -2.15
N ASP A 286 -39.41 2.52 -2.07
CA ASP A 286 -39.26 1.34 -1.21
C ASP A 286 -38.06 0.47 -1.63
N TYR A 287 -37.88 0.26 -2.95
CA TYR A 287 -36.68 -0.36 -3.51
C TYR A 287 -35.41 0.43 -3.14
N ARG A 288 -35.40 1.75 -3.40
CA ARG A 288 -34.25 2.61 -3.12
C ARG A 288 -33.84 2.53 -1.65
N ASP A 289 -34.78 2.71 -0.74
CA ASP A 289 -34.49 2.81 0.69
C ASP A 289 -33.91 1.50 1.23
N ARG A 290 -34.45 0.33 0.84
CA ARG A 290 -33.88 -0.97 1.20
C ARG A 290 -32.47 -1.18 0.66
N GLN A 291 -32.25 -0.85 -0.61
CA GLN A 291 -30.95 -1.05 -1.27
C GLN A 291 -29.88 -0.11 -0.70
N LEU A 292 -30.26 1.11 -0.30
CA LEU A 292 -29.35 2.04 0.37
C LEU A 292 -28.93 1.57 1.76
N VAL A 293 -29.75 0.80 2.48
CA VAL A 293 -29.34 0.16 3.75
C VAL A 293 -28.20 -0.83 3.53
N GLY A 294 -28.33 -1.72 2.53
CA GLY A 294 -27.27 -2.66 2.16
C GLY A 294 -25.99 -1.95 1.73
N ALA A 295 -26.13 -0.96 0.84
CA ALA A 295 -25.01 -0.15 0.40
C ALA A 295 -24.34 0.60 1.58
N ASN A 296 -25.09 1.03 2.59
CA ASN A 296 -24.51 1.64 3.79
C ASN A 296 -23.65 0.65 4.60
N ASN A 297 -24.00 -0.64 4.66
CA ASN A 297 -23.16 -1.64 5.33
C ASN A 297 -21.77 -1.77 4.68
N VAL A 298 -21.69 -1.63 3.34
CA VAL A 298 -20.40 -1.62 2.62
C VAL A 298 -19.60 -0.34 2.93
N VAL A 299 -20.27 0.80 3.14
CA VAL A 299 -19.62 2.03 3.63
C VAL A 299 -19.03 1.81 5.02
N ILE A 300 -19.75 1.13 5.92
CA ILE A 300 -19.27 0.84 7.27
C ILE A 300 -17.96 0.06 7.21
N VAL A 301 -17.81 -0.92 6.31
CA VAL A 301 -16.52 -1.63 6.12
C VAL A 301 -15.39 -0.66 5.77
N THR A 302 -15.64 0.27 4.86
CA THR A 302 -14.68 1.29 4.44
C THR A 302 -14.27 2.17 5.64
N GLN A 303 -15.24 2.62 6.42
CA GLN A 303 -15.02 3.46 7.61
C GLN A 303 -14.32 2.69 8.74
N THR A 304 -14.67 1.43 8.97
CA THR A 304 -14.06 0.60 10.01
C THR A 304 -12.63 0.21 9.64
N ALA A 305 -12.32 0.01 8.35
CA ALA A 305 -10.94 -0.18 7.89
C ALA A 305 -10.08 1.07 8.18
N LEU A 306 -10.60 2.27 7.91
CA LEU A 306 -9.95 3.53 8.28
C LEU A 306 -9.78 3.68 9.79
N ALA A 307 -10.81 3.37 10.58
CA ALA A 307 -10.73 3.40 12.04
C ALA A 307 -9.68 2.42 12.58
N ASN A 308 -9.59 1.22 11.99
CA ASN A 308 -8.59 0.22 12.34
C ASN A 308 -7.17 0.71 12.02
N MET A 309 -6.97 1.39 10.87
CA MET A 309 -5.69 2.03 10.51
C MET A 309 -5.32 3.14 11.50
N ILE A 310 -6.27 4.01 11.84
CA ILE A 310 -6.07 5.11 12.80
C ILE A 310 -5.67 4.55 14.16
N SER A 311 -6.46 3.62 14.72
CA SER A 311 -6.18 3.03 16.04
C SER A 311 -4.82 2.34 16.08
N ARG A 312 -4.46 1.59 15.02
CA ARG A 312 -3.15 0.94 14.92
C ARG A 312 -2.00 1.97 14.90
N ALA A 313 -2.16 3.04 14.14
CA ALA A 313 -1.17 4.09 14.02
C ALA A 313 -1.05 4.91 15.32
N GLU A 314 -2.15 5.17 16.03
CA GLU A 314 -2.14 5.80 17.35
C GLU A 314 -1.39 4.92 18.38
N ASP A 315 -1.66 3.62 18.41
CA ASP A 315 -0.91 2.67 19.25
C ASP A 315 0.58 2.64 18.90
N GLY A 316 0.90 2.70 17.60
CA GLY A 316 2.26 2.84 17.09
C GLY A 316 2.95 4.10 17.59
N ALA A 317 2.28 5.25 17.51
CA ALA A 317 2.76 6.53 17.97
C ALA A 317 2.97 6.55 19.49
N LEU A 318 2.04 5.98 20.26
CA LEU A 318 2.17 5.87 21.73
C LEU A 318 3.37 5.01 22.12
N ARG A 319 3.54 3.83 21.51
CA ARG A 319 4.72 2.97 21.75
C ARG A 319 6.02 3.69 21.39
N ALA A 320 6.06 4.33 20.22
CA ALA A 320 7.23 5.09 19.77
C ALA A 320 7.55 6.27 20.69
N ARG A 321 6.53 6.96 21.23
CA ARG A 321 6.69 8.06 22.19
C ARG A 321 7.32 7.59 23.50
N VAL A 322 6.88 6.46 24.04
CA VAL A 322 7.50 5.87 25.24
C VAL A 322 8.98 5.53 24.96
N THR A 323 9.27 4.90 23.82
CA THR A 323 10.66 4.62 23.40
C THR A 323 11.49 5.90 23.24
N LEU A 324 10.92 6.96 22.67
CA LEU A 324 11.58 8.25 22.50
C LEU A 324 11.92 8.90 23.84
N ILE A 325 11.00 8.88 24.82
CA ILE A 325 11.27 9.38 26.18
C ILE A 325 12.39 8.56 26.84
N LEU A 326 12.30 7.23 26.78
CA LEU A 326 13.31 6.34 27.37
C LEU A 326 14.71 6.58 26.78
N PHE A 327 14.85 6.56 25.45
CA PHE A 327 16.15 6.78 24.80
C PHE A 327 16.60 8.24 24.84
N GLY A 328 15.67 9.19 24.88
CA GLY A 328 15.94 10.61 25.11
C GLY A 328 16.57 10.88 26.48
N LEU A 329 16.25 10.05 27.49
CA LEU A 329 16.91 10.07 28.81
C LEU A 329 18.19 9.22 28.86
N LEU A 330 18.25 8.09 28.13
CA LEU A 330 19.42 7.20 28.13
C LEU A 330 20.63 7.78 27.39
N VAL A 331 20.44 8.56 26.32
CA VAL A 331 21.56 9.22 25.60
C VAL A 331 22.34 10.18 26.52
N PRO A 332 21.73 11.17 27.20
CA PRO A 332 22.47 12.04 28.12
C PRO A 332 22.99 11.27 29.35
N SER A 333 22.26 10.27 29.83
CA SER A 333 22.72 9.43 30.97
C SER A 333 23.95 8.61 30.62
N SER A 334 23.99 7.98 29.44
CA SER A 334 25.15 7.22 28.95
C SER A 334 26.36 8.12 28.71
N LEU A 335 26.15 9.33 28.18
CA LEU A 335 27.21 10.33 28.04
C LEU A 335 27.74 10.80 29.40
N ALA A 336 26.85 11.07 30.36
CA ALA A 336 27.22 11.45 31.72
C ALA A 336 27.99 10.34 32.45
N LEU A 337 27.56 9.08 32.32
CA LEU A 337 28.28 7.92 32.86
C LEU A 337 29.65 7.73 32.22
N THR A 338 29.76 7.96 30.91
CA THR A 338 31.02 7.86 30.17
C THR A 338 32.01 8.96 30.59
N ILE A 339 31.55 10.21 30.67
CA ILE A 339 32.36 11.35 31.13
C ILE A 339 32.72 11.17 32.60
N GLY A 340 31.76 10.81 33.45
CA GLY A 340 31.96 10.54 34.88
C GLY A 340 32.95 9.41 35.12
N GLY A 341 32.82 8.30 34.38
CA GLY A 341 33.75 7.17 34.42
C GLY A 341 35.17 7.59 34.01
N MET A 342 35.32 8.36 32.93
CA MET A 342 36.62 8.91 32.52
C MET A 342 37.21 9.88 33.55
N MET A 343 36.40 10.74 34.17
CA MET A 343 36.85 11.68 35.20
C MET A 343 37.27 10.95 36.48
N LEU A 344 36.50 9.96 36.92
CA LEU A 344 36.83 9.11 38.06
C LEU A 344 38.13 8.34 37.80
N MET A 345 38.26 7.69 36.64
CA MET A 345 39.47 6.96 36.25
C MET A 345 40.70 7.88 36.18
N ARG A 346 40.55 9.09 35.64
CA ARG A 346 41.62 10.09 35.58
C ARG A 346 42.06 10.55 36.98
N ASN A 347 41.12 10.89 37.85
CA ASN A 347 41.40 11.52 39.15
C ASN A 347 41.74 10.52 40.26
N ARG A 348 41.12 9.33 40.25
CA ARG A 348 41.33 8.32 41.29
C ARG A 348 42.49 7.37 40.99
N VAL A 349 42.77 7.09 39.71
CA VAL A 349 43.76 6.09 39.31
C VAL A 349 44.96 6.73 38.59
N THR A 350 44.73 7.41 37.47
CA THR A 350 45.81 7.85 36.56
C THR A 350 46.70 8.94 37.17
N ARG A 351 46.11 10.02 37.70
CA ARG A 351 46.86 11.15 38.28
C ARG A 351 47.72 10.73 39.48
N PRO A 352 47.18 10.01 40.48
CA PRO A 352 47.97 9.57 41.63
C PRO A 352 49.10 8.59 41.27
N LEU A 353 48.86 7.63 40.36
CA LEU A 353 49.91 6.72 39.89
C LEU A 353 51.05 7.47 39.21
N THR A 354 50.73 8.48 38.40
CA THR A 354 51.74 9.32 37.74
C THR A 354 52.54 10.13 38.75
N ALA A 355 51.89 10.65 39.80
CA ALA A 355 52.55 11.41 40.87
C ALA A 355 53.54 10.54 41.68
N ILE A 356 53.12 9.32 42.09
CA ILE A 356 53.99 8.35 42.79
C ILE A 356 55.17 7.95 41.90
N THR A 357 54.92 7.69 40.61
CA THR A 357 55.99 7.35 39.64
C THR A 357 56.99 8.49 39.46
N GLY A 358 56.49 9.74 39.42
CA GLY A 358 57.33 10.94 39.33
C GLY A 358 58.25 11.12 40.55
N ILE A 359 57.75 10.85 41.75
CA ILE A 359 58.58 10.91 42.98
C ILE A 359 59.61 9.81 43.03
N MET A 360 59.28 8.58 42.65
CA MET A 360 60.29 7.53 42.57
C MET A 360 61.41 7.87 41.59
N THR A 361 61.09 8.57 40.50
CA THR A 361 62.09 9.05 39.55
C THR A 361 62.99 10.13 40.17
N ARG A 362 62.46 11.01 41.03
CA ARG A 362 63.25 12.02 41.77
C ARG A 362 64.10 11.40 42.87
N PHE A 363 63.58 10.43 43.61
CA PHE A 363 64.33 9.69 44.63
C PHE A 363 65.49 8.91 44.01
N ALA A 364 65.30 8.31 42.82
CA ALA A 364 66.38 7.68 42.07
C ALA A 364 67.50 8.67 41.68
N ALA A 365 67.19 9.96 41.57
CA ALA A 365 68.14 11.05 41.30
C ALA A 365 68.71 11.70 42.58
N HIS A 366 68.52 11.07 43.76
CA HIS A 366 68.95 11.56 45.07
C HIS A 366 68.31 12.90 45.51
N ASP A 367 67.16 13.26 44.93
CA ASP A 367 66.40 14.46 45.30
C ASP A 367 65.25 14.09 46.25
N PHE A 368 65.52 14.16 47.55
CA PHE A 368 64.58 13.81 48.64
C PHE A 368 63.85 15.02 49.25
N ALA A 369 63.99 16.22 48.69
CA ALA A 369 63.48 17.45 49.29
C ALA A 369 61.94 17.60 49.23
N GLY A 370 61.25 16.82 48.38
CA GLY A 370 59.79 16.90 48.20
C GLY A 370 58.98 16.01 49.13
N GLU A 371 57.78 16.44 49.54
CA GLU A 371 56.78 15.59 50.23
C GLU A 371 56.21 14.52 49.31
N VAL A 372 55.75 13.38 49.88
CA VAL A 372 55.12 12.29 49.13
C VAL A 372 53.59 12.52 49.02
N PRO A 373 53.03 12.79 47.82
CA PRO A 373 51.61 13.03 47.62
C PRO A 373 50.78 11.79 47.91
N GLY A 374 49.61 11.98 48.53
CA GLY A 374 48.61 10.93 48.73
C GLY A 374 48.78 10.10 49.99
N LEU A 375 49.53 10.58 50.99
CA LEU A 375 49.67 9.96 52.31
C LEU A 375 48.36 9.95 53.12
N ASP A 376 47.43 10.83 52.78
CA ASP A 376 46.10 10.99 53.36
C ASP A 376 45.05 10.03 52.77
N ARG A 377 45.44 9.16 51.83
CA ARG A 377 44.54 8.24 51.13
C ARG A 377 44.42 6.89 51.84
N ASN A 378 43.20 6.33 51.82
CA ASN A 378 42.87 5.03 52.44
C ASN A 378 42.73 3.87 51.42
N ASP A 379 43.38 3.96 50.26
CA ASP A 379 43.32 2.96 49.19
C ASP A 379 44.71 2.35 48.88
N GLU A 380 44.79 1.45 47.89
CA GLU A 380 46.04 0.82 47.42
C GLU A 380 47.12 1.86 47.11
N ILE A 381 46.72 2.99 46.54
CA ILE A 381 47.62 4.09 46.18
C ILE A 381 48.14 4.79 47.44
N GLY A 382 47.30 4.99 48.46
CA GLY A 382 47.72 5.48 49.77
C GLY A 382 48.73 4.56 50.47
N ARG A 383 48.52 3.23 50.38
CA ARG A 383 49.49 2.24 50.87
C ARG A 383 50.84 2.34 50.14
N MET A 384 50.83 2.59 48.83
CA MET A 384 52.05 2.85 48.06
C MET A 384 52.73 4.16 48.46
N ALA A 385 51.97 5.24 48.71
CA ALA A 385 52.49 6.51 49.19
C ALA A 385 53.12 6.39 50.58
N ALA A 386 52.49 5.65 51.51
CA ALA A 386 53.02 5.39 52.84
C ALA A 386 54.34 4.60 52.78
N ALA A 387 54.41 3.56 51.95
CA ALA A 387 55.64 2.81 51.72
C ALA A 387 56.75 3.69 51.12
N LEU A 388 56.39 4.60 50.22
CA LEU A 388 57.32 5.56 49.60
C LEU A 388 57.82 6.61 50.60
N ASN A 389 57.01 7.01 51.58
CA ASN A 389 57.43 7.92 52.64
C ASN A 389 58.39 7.25 53.64
N VAL A 390 58.15 5.98 54.01
CA VAL A 390 59.12 5.20 54.79
C VAL A 390 60.45 5.07 54.03
N PHE A 391 60.41 4.91 52.71
CA PHE A 391 61.61 4.88 51.89
C PHE A 391 62.35 6.23 51.85
N LYS A 392 61.62 7.35 51.74
CA LYS A 392 62.17 8.71 51.85
C LYS A 392 62.86 8.92 53.21
N ASP A 393 62.17 8.57 54.30
CA ASP A 393 62.68 8.74 55.66
C ASP A 393 63.89 7.83 55.91
N ALA A 394 63.92 6.63 55.33
CA ALA A 394 65.08 5.74 55.39
C ALA A 394 66.29 6.32 54.63
N MET A 395 66.09 6.94 53.46
CA MET A 395 67.17 7.56 52.67
C MET A 395 67.70 8.86 53.29
N ILE A 396 66.82 9.71 53.84
CA ILE A 396 67.21 10.94 54.56
C ILE A 396 67.95 10.61 55.87
N ASN A 397 67.54 9.54 56.56
CA ASN A 397 68.24 9.07 57.76
C ASN A 397 69.56 8.33 57.44
N ALA A 398 69.67 7.68 56.27
CA ALA A 398 70.89 7.01 55.83
C ALA A 398 72.05 7.97 55.50
N GLU A 399 71.77 9.26 55.31
CA GLU A 399 72.79 10.29 55.04
C GLU A 399 73.30 11.01 56.31
N ARG A 400 72.76 10.71 57.51
CA ARG A 400 73.09 11.43 58.77
C ARG A 400 73.64 10.59 59.91
N LEU A 401 74.08 9.35 59.69
CA LEU A 401 74.74 8.58 60.76
C LEU A 401 75.66 7.49 60.19
N SER A 402 76.85 7.92 59.74
CA SER A 402 78.05 7.09 59.81
C SER A 402 78.58 7.18 61.25
N GLY A 403 78.66 6.04 61.93
CA GLY A 403 79.09 5.93 63.32
C GLY A 403 79.06 4.46 63.75
N ASP A 404 80.23 3.84 63.65
CA ASP A 404 80.50 2.41 63.81
C ASP A 404 80.27 1.84 65.22
N GLN A 405 79.98 0.52 65.21
CA GLN A 405 80.28 -0.52 66.21
C GLN A 405 79.44 -0.64 67.51
N ALA A 406 78.65 -1.72 67.56
CA ALA A 406 78.75 -2.76 68.60
C ALA A 406 77.96 -4.02 68.16
N VAL A 407 78.66 -4.92 67.47
CA VAL A 407 78.18 -6.28 67.17
C VAL A 407 78.41 -7.16 68.40
N GLU A 408 77.57 -8.21 68.51
CA GLU A 408 77.80 -9.44 69.29
C GLU A 408 76.94 -9.64 70.54
N ARG A 409 75.60 -9.44 70.43
CA ARG A 409 74.61 -10.20 71.24
C ARG A 409 73.13 -10.20 70.77
N ALA A 410 72.82 -9.85 69.51
CA ALA A 410 71.45 -9.84 68.98
C ALA A 410 71.20 -10.74 67.75
N ASP A 411 72.15 -11.60 67.37
CA ASP A 411 72.16 -12.27 66.06
C ASP A 411 71.40 -13.62 65.99
N LYS A 412 70.85 -14.12 67.11
CA LYS A 412 69.99 -15.32 67.12
C LYS A 412 68.49 -15.05 67.14
N GLU A 413 68.03 -13.95 67.75
CA GLU A 413 66.60 -13.56 67.73
C GLU A 413 66.24 -12.69 66.51
N LYS A 414 67.18 -11.89 65.99
CA LYS A 414 66.96 -11.02 64.82
C LYS A 414 66.78 -11.82 63.52
N ARG A 415 67.53 -12.91 63.32
CA ARG A 415 67.37 -13.78 62.13
C ARG A 415 66.05 -14.54 62.11
N ALA A 416 65.54 -14.99 63.26
CA ALA A 416 64.23 -15.64 63.34
C ALA A 416 63.08 -14.65 63.09
N SER A 417 63.18 -13.42 63.61
CA SER A 417 62.19 -12.35 63.40
C SER A 417 62.21 -11.79 61.95
N GLU A 418 63.39 -11.57 61.38
CA GLU A 418 63.56 -11.14 59.99
C GLU A 418 63.13 -12.22 59.00
N MET A 419 63.50 -13.49 59.24
CA MET A 419 63.04 -14.62 58.41
C MET A 419 61.52 -14.79 58.52
N SER A 420 60.94 -14.74 59.72
CA SER A 420 59.48 -14.81 59.91
C SER A 420 58.74 -13.65 59.24
N GLY A 421 59.32 -12.44 59.27
CA GLY A 421 58.82 -11.26 58.54
C GLY A 421 58.87 -11.42 57.02
N LEU A 422 59.99 -11.90 56.48
CA LEU A 422 60.19 -12.17 55.05
C LEU A 422 59.26 -13.29 54.55
N VAL A 423 59.11 -14.37 55.34
CA VAL A 423 58.19 -15.48 55.06
C VAL A 423 56.74 -15.01 55.04
N ARG A 424 56.29 -14.20 56.02
CA ARG A 424 54.93 -13.62 56.02
C ARG A 424 54.68 -12.68 54.84
N GLN A 425 55.68 -11.87 54.48
CA GLN A 425 55.56 -10.96 53.34
C GLN A 425 55.52 -11.73 52.01
N PHE A 426 56.30 -12.80 51.90
CA PHE A 426 56.29 -13.71 50.76
C PHE A 426 54.94 -14.45 50.65
N GLU A 427 54.46 -15.06 51.74
CA GLU A 427 53.15 -15.72 51.86
C GLU A 427 52.01 -14.78 51.43
N SER A 428 51.99 -13.54 51.94
CA SER A 428 50.97 -12.56 51.58
C SER A 428 51.00 -12.15 50.10
N ARG A 429 52.19 -11.89 49.53
CA ARG A 429 52.32 -11.46 48.12
C ARG A 429 51.99 -12.59 47.15
N ILE A 430 52.47 -13.79 47.42
CA ILE A 430 52.18 -14.98 46.64
C ILE A 430 50.71 -15.36 46.75
N GLY A 431 50.13 -15.36 47.95
CA GLY A 431 48.70 -15.59 48.16
C GLY A 431 47.83 -14.60 47.39
N GLN A 432 48.19 -13.32 47.35
CA GLN A 432 47.49 -12.32 46.51
C GLN A 432 47.64 -12.58 45.01
N MET A 433 48.83 -12.97 44.53
CA MET A 433 49.05 -13.30 43.12
C MET A 433 48.27 -14.55 42.68
N VAL A 434 48.25 -15.59 43.51
CA VAL A 434 47.51 -16.83 43.25
C VAL A 434 46.00 -16.60 43.32
N GLN A 435 45.52 -15.80 44.27
CA GLN A 435 44.12 -15.38 44.32
C GLN A 435 43.72 -14.59 43.07
N ALA A 436 44.53 -13.64 42.63
CA ALA A 436 44.29 -12.87 41.41
C ALA A 436 44.28 -13.76 40.16
N LEU A 437 45.18 -14.76 40.09
CA LEU A 437 45.24 -15.73 39.00
C LEU A 437 44.00 -16.63 38.95
N SER A 438 43.52 -17.08 40.11
CA SER A 438 42.29 -17.86 40.25
C SER A 438 41.06 -17.04 39.80
N SER A 439 40.94 -15.79 40.26
CA SER A 439 39.88 -14.89 39.82
C SER A 439 39.91 -14.61 38.31
N ALA A 440 41.07 -14.32 37.73
CA ALA A 440 41.22 -14.13 36.30
C ALA A 440 40.86 -15.39 35.48
N SER A 441 41.20 -16.57 36.00
CA SER A 441 40.82 -17.86 35.39
C SER A 441 39.30 -18.06 35.40
N GLY A 442 38.62 -17.73 36.51
CA GLY A 442 37.15 -17.78 36.59
C GLY A 442 36.44 -16.80 35.66
N GLU A 443 36.98 -15.59 35.48
CA GLU A 443 36.48 -14.61 34.51
C GLU A 443 36.66 -15.11 33.07
N LEU A 444 37.81 -15.70 32.74
CA LEU A 444 38.06 -16.32 31.44
C LEU A 444 37.11 -17.49 31.18
N GLU A 445 36.85 -18.33 32.18
CA GLU A 445 35.89 -19.44 32.07
C GLU A 445 34.47 -18.92 31.76
N THR A 446 34.02 -17.91 32.50
CA THR A 446 32.71 -17.28 32.31
C THR A 446 32.57 -16.66 30.92
N THR A 447 33.61 -15.94 30.48
CA THR A 447 33.66 -15.31 29.16
C THR A 447 33.64 -16.36 28.04
N ALA A 448 34.42 -17.43 28.17
CA ALA A 448 34.46 -18.53 27.22
C ALA A 448 33.10 -19.25 27.12
N ARG A 449 32.42 -19.49 28.25
CA ARG A 449 31.06 -20.07 28.25
C ARG A 449 30.06 -19.17 27.53
N SER A 450 30.11 -17.86 27.79
CA SER A 450 29.26 -16.88 27.09
C SER A 450 29.54 -16.86 25.59
N MET A 451 30.81 -16.83 25.17
CA MET A 451 31.20 -16.88 23.76
C MET A 451 30.71 -18.16 23.08
N SER A 452 30.83 -19.32 23.74
CA SER A 452 30.32 -20.59 23.22
C SER A 452 28.80 -20.58 23.07
N GLY A 453 28.08 -19.96 24.00
CA GLY A 453 26.62 -19.78 23.92
C GLY A 453 26.21 -18.91 22.74
N THR A 454 26.83 -17.73 22.60
CA THR A 454 26.57 -16.81 21.47
C THR A 454 26.93 -17.45 20.12
N ALA A 455 28.03 -18.21 20.05
CA ALA A 455 28.39 -18.95 18.85
C ALA A 455 27.33 -20.01 18.47
N ALA A 456 26.83 -20.78 19.45
CA ALA A 456 25.78 -21.77 19.21
C ALA A 456 24.46 -21.13 18.75
N GLU A 457 24.09 -19.99 19.34
CA GLU A 457 22.92 -19.21 18.93
C GLU A 457 23.08 -18.67 17.50
N ALA A 458 24.24 -18.11 17.16
CA ALA A 458 24.56 -17.65 15.81
C ALA A 458 24.52 -18.79 14.79
N GLN A 459 25.00 -19.99 15.14
CA GLN A 459 24.91 -21.19 14.29
C GLN A 459 23.46 -21.57 14.00
N SER A 460 22.62 -21.60 15.03
CA SER A 460 21.19 -21.91 14.92
C SER A 460 20.45 -20.88 14.05
N GLN A 461 20.74 -19.60 14.26
CA GLN A 461 20.16 -18.51 13.47
C GLN A 461 20.61 -18.57 12.00
N ALA A 462 21.88 -18.87 11.74
CA ALA A 462 22.39 -19.08 10.38
C ALA A 462 21.72 -20.27 9.69
N GLY A 463 21.50 -21.39 10.39
CA GLY A 463 20.76 -22.55 9.85
C GLY A 463 19.30 -22.20 9.50
N SER A 464 18.62 -21.46 10.37
CA SER A 464 17.26 -20.98 10.12
C SER A 464 17.20 -20.02 8.92
N ALA A 465 18.15 -19.09 8.83
CA ALA A 465 18.26 -18.16 7.71
C ALA A 465 18.56 -18.88 6.39
N SER A 466 19.38 -19.93 6.39
CA SER A 466 19.67 -20.75 5.21
C SER A 466 18.41 -21.42 4.67
N THR A 467 17.61 -22.03 5.55
CA THR A 467 16.34 -22.66 5.18
C THR A 467 15.37 -21.66 4.55
N LEU A 468 15.28 -20.45 5.11
CA LEU A 468 14.46 -19.38 4.55
C LEU A 468 14.98 -18.90 3.19
N ALA A 469 16.30 -18.76 3.03
CA ALA A 469 16.90 -18.38 1.75
C ALA A 469 16.63 -19.43 0.66
N ASP A 470 16.68 -20.72 0.98
CA ASP A 470 16.34 -21.81 0.05
C ASP A 470 14.86 -21.77 -0.35
N GLN A 471 13.96 -21.52 0.61
CA GLN A 471 12.53 -21.34 0.33
C GLN A 471 12.27 -20.13 -0.59
N VAL A 472 12.95 -19.01 -0.34
CA VAL A 472 12.87 -17.83 -1.21
C VAL A 472 13.41 -18.15 -2.60
N GLY A 473 14.53 -18.88 -2.71
CA GLY A 473 15.09 -19.30 -4.00
C GLY A 473 14.11 -20.12 -4.84
N SER A 474 13.44 -21.10 -4.21
CA SER A 474 12.38 -21.89 -4.85
C SER A 474 11.16 -21.03 -5.27
N GLY A 475 10.77 -20.08 -4.41
CA GLY A 475 9.73 -19.10 -4.73
C GLY A 475 10.09 -18.25 -5.96
N VAL A 476 11.33 -17.75 -6.04
CA VAL A 476 11.83 -16.98 -7.18
C VAL A 476 11.81 -17.79 -8.47
N GLN A 477 12.19 -19.07 -8.45
CA GLN A 477 12.06 -19.96 -9.61
C GLN A 477 10.61 -20.15 -10.06
N THR A 478 9.68 -20.24 -9.11
CA THR A 478 8.25 -20.36 -9.43
C THR A 478 7.72 -19.10 -10.11
N VAL A 479 8.13 -17.92 -9.63
CA VAL A 479 7.76 -16.64 -10.25
C VAL A 479 8.40 -16.51 -11.64
N ALA A 480 9.64 -16.97 -11.83
CA ALA A 480 10.30 -16.99 -13.14
C ALA A 480 9.49 -17.81 -14.16
N ALA A 481 9.09 -19.03 -13.79
CA ALA A 481 8.27 -19.88 -14.65
C ALA A 481 6.92 -19.23 -15.00
N ALA A 482 6.26 -18.60 -14.01
CA ALA A 482 5.01 -17.87 -14.25
C ALA A 482 5.21 -16.67 -15.21
N ALA A 483 6.33 -15.95 -15.11
CA ALA A 483 6.65 -14.85 -16.01
C ALA A 483 6.95 -15.32 -17.45
N GLU A 484 7.56 -16.49 -17.62
CA GLU A 484 7.74 -17.11 -18.94
C GLU A 484 6.40 -17.54 -19.56
N GLU A 485 5.51 -18.13 -18.76
CA GLU A 485 4.17 -18.53 -19.20
C GLU A 485 3.30 -17.32 -19.57
N LEU A 486 3.37 -16.24 -18.79
CA LEU A 486 2.73 -14.97 -19.11
C LEU A 486 3.26 -14.37 -20.42
N ASN A 487 4.57 -14.39 -20.65
CA ASN A 487 5.15 -13.96 -21.92
C ASN A 487 4.64 -14.79 -23.12
N ALA A 488 4.50 -16.11 -22.94
CA ALA A 488 3.92 -16.97 -23.97
C ALA A 488 2.45 -16.59 -24.25
N SER A 489 1.66 -16.38 -23.19
CA SER A 489 0.25 -15.97 -23.29
C SER A 489 0.10 -14.60 -23.98
N ILE A 490 0.89 -13.59 -23.59
CA ILE A 490 0.91 -12.26 -24.20
C ILE A 490 1.19 -12.34 -25.71
N ARG A 491 2.16 -13.17 -26.13
CA ARG A 491 2.46 -13.37 -27.56
C ARG A 491 1.29 -13.97 -28.32
N GLU A 492 0.60 -14.95 -27.74
CA GLU A 492 -0.57 -15.56 -28.38
C GLU A 492 -1.75 -14.59 -28.45
N ILE A 493 -2.01 -13.83 -27.38
CA ILE A 493 -3.04 -12.78 -27.38
C ILE A 493 -2.73 -11.74 -28.46
N ASN A 494 -1.46 -11.30 -28.58
CA ASN A 494 -1.07 -10.36 -29.61
C ASN A 494 -1.36 -10.90 -31.03
N ARG A 495 -1.02 -12.17 -31.28
CA ARG A 495 -1.33 -12.85 -32.55
C ARG A 495 -2.84 -12.89 -32.83
N GLN A 496 -3.66 -13.14 -31.81
CA GLN A 496 -5.12 -13.15 -31.93
C GLN A 496 -5.70 -11.77 -32.20
N VAL A 497 -5.17 -10.72 -31.57
CA VAL A 497 -5.60 -9.33 -31.78
C VAL A 497 -5.25 -8.85 -33.19
N GLU A 498 -4.07 -9.20 -33.71
CA GLU A 498 -3.74 -8.93 -35.11
C GLU A 498 -4.69 -9.64 -36.07
N GLN A 499 -5.04 -10.90 -35.78
CA GLN A 499 -5.99 -11.66 -36.60
C GLN A 499 -7.39 -11.03 -36.55
N ALA A 500 -7.84 -10.61 -35.36
CA ALA A 500 -9.11 -9.91 -35.19
C ALA A 500 -9.11 -8.60 -35.98
N THR A 501 -8.02 -7.83 -35.92
CA THR A 501 -7.86 -6.57 -36.67
C THR A 501 -7.99 -6.79 -38.17
N ARG A 502 -7.28 -7.78 -38.73
CA ARG A 502 -7.40 -8.16 -40.15
C ARG A 502 -8.82 -8.59 -40.53
N ALA A 503 -9.50 -9.35 -39.67
CA ALA A 503 -10.88 -9.77 -39.91
C ALA A 503 -11.85 -8.58 -39.90
N THR A 504 -11.67 -7.62 -38.98
CA THR A 504 -12.44 -6.37 -38.93
C THR A 504 -12.23 -5.53 -40.20
N GLU A 505 -10.99 -5.38 -40.66
CA GLU A 505 -10.67 -4.68 -41.91
C GLU A 505 -11.35 -5.33 -43.13
N GLN A 506 -11.31 -6.66 -43.22
CA GLN A 506 -11.99 -7.39 -44.28
C GLN A 506 -13.52 -7.21 -44.21
N ALA A 507 -14.09 -7.21 -43.00
CA ALA A 507 -15.52 -6.98 -42.81
C ALA A 507 -15.94 -5.57 -43.28
N VAL A 508 -15.12 -4.54 -43.03
CA VAL A 508 -15.37 -3.18 -43.56
C VAL A 508 -15.48 -3.20 -45.09
N VAL A 509 -14.58 -3.91 -45.77
CA VAL A 509 -14.60 -4.02 -47.23
C VAL A 509 -15.90 -4.69 -47.71
N THR A 510 -16.25 -5.84 -47.16
CA THR A 510 -17.47 -6.58 -47.54
C THR A 510 -18.74 -5.77 -47.28
N VAL A 511 -18.81 -5.03 -46.17
CA VAL A 511 -19.97 -4.20 -45.84
C VAL A 511 -20.09 -3.01 -46.79
N LYS A 512 -18.97 -2.39 -47.20
CA LYS A 512 -18.99 -1.33 -48.22
C LYS A 512 -19.49 -1.82 -49.58
N GLU A 513 -19.08 -3.01 -50.02
CA GLU A 513 -19.59 -3.60 -51.26
C GLU A 513 -21.10 -3.89 -51.16
N THR A 514 -21.56 -4.34 -50.00
CA THR A 514 -22.97 -4.60 -49.72
C THR A 514 -23.78 -3.30 -49.72
N ASP A 515 -23.30 -2.23 -49.08
CA ASP A 515 -23.92 -0.90 -49.10
C ASP A 515 -24.08 -0.38 -50.53
N SER A 516 -23.01 -0.47 -51.33
CA SER A 516 -23.04 -0.07 -52.74
C SER A 516 -24.09 -0.84 -53.55
N THR A 517 -24.22 -2.15 -53.30
CA THR A 517 -25.20 -3.01 -53.98
C THR A 517 -26.64 -2.62 -53.59
N MET A 518 -26.89 -2.37 -52.30
CA MET A 518 -28.22 -1.96 -51.83
C MET A 518 -28.62 -0.57 -52.32
N ARG A 519 -27.67 0.38 -52.42
CA ARG A 519 -27.91 1.68 -53.04
C ARG A 519 -28.27 1.55 -54.51
N ALA A 520 -27.57 0.70 -55.27
CA ALA A 520 -27.91 0.43 -56.66
C ALA A 520 -29.31 -0.20 -56.81
N LEU A 521 -29.71 -1.06 -55.87
CA LEU A 521 -31.06 -1.64 -55.83
C LEU A 521 -32.13 -0.57 -55.54
N ALA A 522 -31.85 0.35 -54.61
CA ALA A 522 -32.75 1.47 -54.30
C ALA A 522 -32.97 2.37 -55.52
N ASP A 523 -31.88 2.79 -56.18
CA ASP A 523 -31.93 3.56 -57.44
C ASP A 523 -32.71 2.82 -58.53
N GLY A 524 -32.55 1.49 -58.63
CA GLY A 524 -33.28 0.65 -59.57
C GLY A 524 -34.77 0.63 -59.29
N ALA A 525 -35.18 0.50 -58.02
CA ALA A 525 -36.57 0.53 -57.61
C ALA A 525 -37.23 1.89 -57.87
N ASP A 526 -36.51 2.99 -57.64
CA ASP A 526 -36.98 4.35 -57.94
C ASP A 526 -37.27 4.54 -59.44
N ARG A 527 -36.36 4.08 -60.30
CA ARG A 527 -36.56 4.12 -61.77
C ARG A 527 -37.77 3.29 -62.21
N ILE A 528 -38.00 2.12 -61.60
CA ILE A 528 -39.20 1.32 -61.91
C ILE A 528 -40.45 2.08 -61.47
N GLY A 529 -40.42 2.75 -60.29
CA GLY A 529 -41.51 3.61 -59.83
C GLY A 529 -41.86 4.71 -60.83
N GLU A 530 -40.86 5.40 -61.41
CA GLU A 530 -41.07 6.40 -62.46
C GLU A 530 -41.75 5.82 -63.71
N VAL A 531 -41.32 4.64 -64.15
CA VAL A 531 -41.91 3.94 -65.31
C VAL A 531 -43.36 3.54 -65.04
N ILE A 532 -43.66 3.01 -63.86
CA ILE A 532 -45.03 2.64 -63.47
C ILE A 532 -45.94 3.89 -63.41
N GLY A 533 -45.43 5.02 -62.91
CA GLY A 533 -46.13 6.30 -62.95
C GLY A 533 -46.49 6.75 -64.37
N LEU A 534 -45.55 6.60 -65.31
CA LEU A 534 -45.79 6.89 -66.73
C LEU A 534 -46.87 5.96 -67.33
N ILE A 535 -46.79 4.65 -67.08
CA ILE A 535 -47.78 3.68 -67.59
C ILE A 535 -49.17 3.99 -67.03
N THR A 536 -49.27 4.33 -65.74
CA THR A 536 -50.53 4.75 -65.10
C THR A 536 -51.12 5.98 -65.78
N SER A 537 -50.28 6.97 -66.13
CA SER A 537 -50.70 8.16 -66.88
C SER A 537 -51.22 7.81 -68.29
N ILE A 538 -50.52 6.93 -69.01
CA ILE A 538 -50.92 6.45 -70.34
C ILE A 538 -52.25 5.70 -70.27
N ALA A 539 -52.44 4.82 -69.28
CA ALA A 539 -53.69 4.11 -69.06
C ALA A 539 -54.85 5.10 -68.79
N GLY A 540 -54.61 6.13 -67.98
CA GLY A 540 -55.57 7.22 -67.74
C GLY A 540 -55.95 7.98 -69.02
N GLN A 541 -54.98 8.37 -69.84
CA GLN A 541 -55.23 9.00 -71.13
C GLN A 541 -55.98 8.09 -72.10
N THR A 542 -55.63 6.81 -72.14
CA THR A 542 -56.26 5.80 -73.01
C THR A 542 -57.72 5.60 -72.61
N ASN A 543 -58.01 5.55 -71.31
CA ASN A 543 -59.37 5.49 -70.78
C ASN A 543 -60.20 6.74 -71.16
N LEU A 544 -59.60 7.94 -71.09
CA LEU A 544 -60.24 9.19 -71.52
C LEU A 544 -60.51 9.22 -73.04
N LEU A 545 -59.55 8.78 -73.85
CA LEU A 545 -59.71 8.64 -75.30
C LEU A 545 -60.83 7.65 -75.65
N ALA A 546 -60.85 6.50 -74.99
CA ALA A 546 -61.87 5.48 -75.17
C ALA A 546 -63.27 5.97 -74.74
N LEU A 547 -63.34 6.77 -73.68
CA LEU A 547 -64.58 7.42 -73.25
C LEU A 547 -65.09 8.40 -74.31
N ASN A 548 -64.23 9.27 -74.84
CA ASN A 548 -64.58 10.20 -75.92
C ASN A 548 -65.04 9.46 -77.17
N ALA A 549 -64.38 8.36 -77.54
CA ALA A 549 -64.80 7.51 -78.65
C ALA A 549 -66.16 6.83 -78.40
N THR A 550 -66.44 6.43 -77.16
CA THR A 550 -67.74 5.86 -76.76
C THR A 550 -68.87 6.90 -76.90
N ILE A 551 -68.60 8.16 -76.51
CA ILE A 551 -69.53 9.27 -76.66
C ILE A 551 -69.83 9.51 -78.14
N GLU A 552 -68.81 9.58 -78.99
CA GLU A 552 -69.01 9.86 -80.42
C GLU A 552 -69.67 8.68 -81.16
N ALA A 553 -69.38 7.44 -80.74
CA ALA A 553 -70.07 6.26 -81.23
C ALA A 553 -71.57 6.25 -80.86
N ALA A 554 -71.92 6.70 -79.65
CA ALA A 554 -73.32 6.88 -79.24
C ALA A 554 -74.01 7.99 -80.05
N ARG A 555 -73.27 9.03 -80.42
CA ARG A 555 -73.73 10.16 -81.23
C ARG A 555 -74.05 9.77 -82.69
N ALA A 556 -73.34 8.79 -83.23
CA ALA A 556 -73.55 8.24 -84.57
C ALA A 556 -74.74 7.27 -84.70
N GLY A 557 -75.43 6.95 -83.60
CA GLY A 557 -76.61 6.07 -83.59
C GLY A 557 -76.31 4.63 -84.07
N GLU A 558 -77.22 4.01 -84.82
CA GLU A 558 -77.06 2.62 -85.34
C GLU A 558 -75.76 2.42 -86.15
N SER A 559 -75.25 3.45 -86.83
CA SER A 559 -74.02 3.35 -87.63
C SER A 559 -72.75 3.26 -86.76
N GLY A 560 -72.81 3.66 -85.49
CA GLY A 560 -71.67 3.66 -84.55
C GLY A 560 -71.50 2.39 -83.71
N ARG A 561 -72.40 1.40 -83.84
CA ARG A 561 -72.48 0.23 -82.94
C ARG A 561 -71.18 -0.57 -82.85
N GLY A 562 -70.52 -0.82 -83.98
CA GLY A 562 -69.23 -1.53 -84.01
C GLY A 562 -68.10 -0.73 -83.34
N PHE A 563 -68.09 0.59 -83.53
CA PHE A 563 -67.14 1.49 -82.88
C PHE A 563 -67.37 1.58 -81.36
N ALA A 564 -68.63 1.57 -80.92
CA ALA A 564 -68.98 1.58 -79.49
C ALA A 564 -68.45 0.35 -78.75
N VAL A 565 -68.51 -0.83 -79.37
CA VAL A 565 -67.96 -2.08 -78.79
C VAL A 565 -66.44 -1.97 -78.63
N VAL A 566 -65.73 -1.54 -79.67
CA VAL A 566 -64.27 -1.37 -79.61
C VAL A 566 -63.88 -0.33 -78.58
N ALA A 567 -64.57 0.81 -78.52
CA ALA A 567 -64.31 1.86 -77.53
C ALA A 567 -64.53 1.35 -76.09
N SER A 568 -65.57 0.56 -75.85
CA SER A 568 -65.81 -0.06 -74.54
C SER A 568 -64.73 -1.09 -74.18
N GLU A 569 -64.24 -1.87 -75.15
CA GLU A 569 -63.17 -2.85 -74.92
C GLU A 569 -61.84 -2.16 -74.58
N VAL A 570 -61.48 -1.11 -75.33
CA VAL A 570 -60.29 -0.28 -75.04
C VAL A 570 -60.41 0.36 -73.66
N LYS A 571 -61.60 0.85 -73.29
CA LYS A 571 -61.86 1.42 -71.97
C LYS A 571 -61.64 0.39 -70.86
N ASN A 572 -62.16 -0.83 -71.03
CA ASN A 572 -61.95 -1.93 -70.07
C ASN A 572 -60.48 -2.30 -69.95
N LEU A 573 -59.76 -2.42 -71.07
CA LEU A 573 -58.34 -2.75 -71.10
C LEU A 573 -57.50 -1.67 -70.41
N ALA A 574 -57.82 -0.39 -70.63
CA ALA A 574 -57.16 0.73 -69.96
C ALA A 574 -57.41 0.69 -68.43
N SER A 575 -58.63 0.37 -68.01
CA SER A 575 -58.99 0.24 -66.59
C SER A 575 -58.28 -0.95 -65.92
N GLN A 576 -58.20 -2.10 -66.60
CA GLN A 576 -57.40 -3.25 -66.14
C GLN A 576 -55.91 -2.91 -66.05
N THR A 577 -55.38 -2.18 -67.03
CA THR A 577 -53.98 -1.75 -67.04
C THR A 577 -53.71 -0.84 -65.85
N ALA A 578 -54.56 0.16 -65.61
CA ALA A 578 -54.44 1.08 -64.48
C ALA A 578 -54.43 0.33 -63.13
N LYS A 579 -55.35 -0.62 -62.95
CA LYS A 579 -55.42 -1.45 -61.75
C LYS A 579 -54.16 -2.31 -61.56
N ALA A 580 -53.67 -2.93 -62.62
CA ALA A 580 -52.43 -3.73 -62.56
C ALA A 580 -51.21 -2.86 -62.22
N THR A 581 -51.10 -1.65 -62.78
CA THR A 581 -50.04 -0.71 -62.39
C THR A 581 -50.15 -0.24 -60.95
N GLU A 582 -51.36 -0.09 -60.42
CA GLU A 582 -51.58 0.29 -59.01
C GLU A 582 -51.07 -0.80 -58.06
N GLU A 583 -51.36 -2.07 -58.37
CA GLU A 583 -50.85 -3.23 -57.62
C GLU A 583 -49.32 -3.34 -57.69
N ILE A 584 -48.72 -3.13 -58.87
CA ILE A 584 -47.25 -3.11 -59.02
C ILE A 584 -46.63 -1.94 -58.27
N SER A 585 -47.25 -0.75 -58.30
CA SER A 585 -46.76 0.43 -57.58
C SER A 585 -46.69 0.18 -56.07
N ALA A 586 -47.69 -0.54 -55.52
CA ALA A 586 -47.68 -0.94 -54.11
C ALA A 586 -46.50 -1.87 -53.79
N GLN A 587 -46.23 -2.86 -54.65
CA GLN A 587 -45.08 -3.77 -54.48
C GLN A 587 -43.74 -3.03 -54.57
N ILE A 588 -43.59 -2.09 -55.50
CA ILE A 588 -42.36 -1.29 -55.63
C ILE A 588 -42.14 -0.43 -54.39
N THR A 589 -43.19 0.17 -53.84
CA THR A 589 -43.12 0.95 -52.59
C THR A 589 -42.65 0.08 -51.42
N GLU A 590 -43.13 -1.16 -51.33
CA GLU A 590 -42.69 -2.12 -50.32
C GLU A 590 -41.21 -2.49 -50.49
N ILE A 591 -40.76 -2.73 -51.72
CA ILE A 591 -39.35 -3.01 -52.06
C ILE A 591 -38.45 -1.82 -51.71
N GLN A 592 -38.85 -0.59 -52.03
CA GLN A 592 -38.12 0.64 -51.66
C GLN A 592 -38.00 0.74 -50.14
N GLY A 593 -39.10 0.53 -49.41
CA GLY A 593 -39.11 0.55 -47.94
C GLY A 593 -38.20 -0.52 -47.32
N ALA A 594 -38.22 -1.74 -47.87
CA ALA A 594 -37.33 -2.82 -47.42
C ALA A 594 -35.86 -2.51 -47.70
N THR A 595 -35.55 -1.95 -48.88
CA THR A 595 -34.19 -1.58 -49.27
C THR A 595 -33.64 -0.46 -48.38
N GLN A 596 -34.45 0.57 -48.08
CA GLN A 596 -34.05 1.66 -47.19
C GLN A 596 -33.79 1.21 -45.75
N LYS A 597 -34.59 0.25 -45.26
CA LYS A 597 -34.35 -0.40 -43.96
C LYS A 597 -33.02 -1.16 -43.96
N ALA A 598 -32.72 -1.89 -45.04
CA ALA A 598 -31.48 -2.63 -45.16
C ALA A 598 -30.25 -1.69 -45.23
N VAL A 599 -30.32 -0.58 -45.98
CA VAL A 599 -29.26 0.45 -45.99
C VAL A 599 -29.03 1.01 -44.59
N SER A 600 -30.10 1.35 -43.86
CA SER A 600 -29.97 1.81 -42.47
C SER A 600 -29.33 0.77 -41.54
N ALA A 601 -29.66 -0.51 -41.71
CA ALA A 601 -29.06 -1.60 -40.94
C ALA A 601 -27.57 -1.78 -41.25
N ILE A 602 -27.19 -1.67 -42.53
CA ILE A 602 -25.79 -1.71 -42.99
C ILE A 602 -24.99 -0.56 -42.37
N ASP A 603 -25.55 0.65 -42.33
CA ASP A 603 -24.90 1.82 -41.72
C ASP A 603 -24.66 1.62 -40.21
N GLY A 604 -25.58 0.94 -39.52
CA GLY A 604 -25.40 0.50 -38.13
C GLY A 604 -24.26 -0.52 -37.98
N ILE A 605 -24.17 -1.50 -38.89
CA ILE A 605 -23.09 -2.50 -38.89
C ILE A 605 -21.73 -1.82 -39.09
N VAL A 606 -21.62 -0.84 -39.99
CA VAL A 606 -20.37 -0.07 -40.20
C VAL A 606 -19.90 0.56 -38.90
N LYS A 607 -20.79 1.24 -38.16
CA LYS A 607 -20.46 1.88 -36.88
C LYS A 607 -19.98 0.85 -35.84
N THR A 608 -20.65 -0.29 -35.74
CA THR A 608 -20.23 -1.37 -34.82
C THR A 608 -18.85 -1.91 -35.19
N ILE A 609 -18.53 -2.06 -36.48
CA ILE A 609 -17.21 -2.51 -36.92
C ILE A 609 -16.12 -1.46 -36.62
N GLU A 610 -16.42 -0.17 -36.76
CA GLU A 610 -15.51 0.91 -36.37
C GLU A 610 -15.25 0.93 -34.86
N GLU A 611 -16.28 0.70 -34.03
CA GLU A 611 -16.13 0.54 -32.58
C GLU A 611 -15.24 -0.66 -32.24
N VAL A 612 -15.45 -1.81 -32.87
CA VAL A 612 -14.60 -3.00 -32.69
C VAL A 612 -13.15 -2.72 -33.09
N SER A 613 -12.92 -1.99 -34.19
CA SER A 613 -11.58 -1.56 -34.61
C SER A 613 -10.92 -0.64 -33.58
N SER A 614 -11.68 0.27 -32.98
CA SER A 614 -11.19 1.13 -31.89
C SER A 614 -10.79 0.31 -30.65
N ILE A 615 -11.64 -0.65 -30.25
CA ILE A 615 -11.37 -1.55 -29.11
C ILE A 615 -10.09 -2.36 -29.35
N ASN A 616 -9.91 -2.93 -30.55
CA ASN A 616 -8.70 -3.69 -30.89
C ASN A 616 -7.42 -2.85 -30.75
N ARG A 617 -7.46 -1.56 -31.10
CA ARG A 617 -6.32 -0.64 -30.92
C ARG A 617 -6.00 -0.40 -29.45
N VAL A 618 -7.01 -0.22 -28.60
CA VAL A 618 -6.81 -0.08 -27.15
C VAL A 618 -6.23 -1.35 -26.55
N ILE A 619 -6.74 -2.52 -26.98
CA ILE A 619 -6.22 -3.82 -26.52
C ILE A 619 -4.75 -3.99 -26.95
N ALA A 620 -4.40 -3.66 -28.19
CA ALA A 620 -3.02 -3.75 -28.67
C ALA A 620 -2.06 -2.87 -27.84
N ALA A 621 -2.47 -1.64 -27.51
CA ALA A 621 -1.68 -0.77 -26.64
C ALA A 621 -1.52 -1.35 -25.22
N ALA A 622 -2.59 -1.94 -24.66
CA ALA A 622 -2.54 -2.58 -23.35
C ALA A 622 -1.63 -3.81 -23.33
N ILE A 623 -1.60 -4.60 -24.41
CA ILE A 623 -0.72 -5.76 -24.57
C ILE A 623 0.75 -5.33 -24.62
N GLU A 624 1.06 -4.24 -25.32
CA GLU A 624 2.42 -3.68 -25.36
C GLU A 624 2.90 -3.27 -23.96
N GLU A 625 2.00 -2.66 -23.16
CA GLU A 625 2.30 -2.28 -21.78
C GLU A 625 2.46 -3.51 -20.86
N GLN A 626 1.60 -4.53 -21.00
CA GLN A 626 1.75 -5.81 -20.29
C GLN A 626 3.07 -6.51 -20.63
N ASN A 627 3.52 -6.44 -21.88
CA ASN A 627 4.78 -7.03 -22.30
C ASN A 627 5.97 -6.34 -21.59
N LYS A 628 5.96 -5.00 -21.50
CA LYS A 628 6.97 -4.24 -20.75
C LYS A 628 6.98 -4.60 -19.27
N ALA A 629 5.81 -4.64 -18.64
CA ALA A 629 5.70 -5.00 -17.23
C ALA A 629 6.19 -6.43 -16.96
N THR A 630 5.86 -7.38 -17.83
CA THR A 630 6.29 -8.79 -17.67
C THR A 630 7.81 -8.93 -17.87
N ALA A 631 8.41 -8.17 -18.79
CA ALA A 631 9.85 -8.11 -18.96
C ALA A 631 10.57 -7.52 -17.72
N GLU A 632 9.97 -6.50 -17.09
CA GLU A 632 10.49 -5.89 -15.85
C GLU A 632 10.39 -6.86 -14.66
N ILE A 633 9.30 -7.63 -14.56
CA ILE A 633 9.16 -8.72 -13.59
C ILE A 633 10.27 -9.75 -13.78
N ALA A 634 10.49 -10.23 -15.01
CA ALA A 634 11.52 -11.21 -15.30
C ALA A 634 12.92 -10.71 -14.89
N ASN A 635 13.23 -9.43 -15.15
CA ASN A 635 14.48 -8.81 -14.73
C ASN A 635 14.60 -8.73 -13.20
N THR A 636 13.55 -8.29 -12.52
CA THR A 636 13.50 -8.21 -11.04
C THR A 636 13.67 -9.57 -10.39
N VAL A 637 13.08 -10.61 -10.96
CA VAL A 637 13.22 -12.01 -10.52
C VAL A 637 14.66 -12.48 -10.65
N GLN A 638 15.34 -12.17 -11.76
CA GLN A 638 16.75 -12.50 -11.96
C GLN A 638 17.64 -11.81 -10.91
N HIS A 639 17.46 -10.51 -10.69
CA HIS A 639 18.19 -9.78 -9.65
C HIS A 639 17.92 -10.33 -8.24
N THR A 640 16.68 -10.73 -7.97
CA THR A 640 16.32 -11.34 -6.68
C THR A 640 16.98 -12.70 -6.51
N ALA A 641 17.08 -13.51 -7.56
CA ALA A 641 17.79 -14.79 -7.53
C ALA A 641 19.28 -14.60 -7.19
N GLU A 642 19.93 -13.62 -7.81
CA GLU A 642 21.34 -13.26 -7.55
C GLU A 642 21.55 -12.76 -6.11
N ALA A 643 20.63 -11.91 -5.62
CA ALA A 643 20.64 -11.43 -4.24
C ALA A 643 20.47 -12.58 -3.24
N THR A 644 19.52 -13.49 -3.47
CA THR A 644 19.32 -14.68 -2.64
C THR A 644 20.56 -15.56 -2.62
N SER A 645 21.20 -15.80 -3.77
CA SER A 645 22.46 -16.56 -3.84
C SER A 645 23.58 -15.91 -3.01
N THR A 646 23.67 -14.58 -3.06
CA THR A 646 24.64 -13.81 -2.27
C THR A 646 24.36 -13.93 -0.77
N VAL A 647 23.08 -13.84 -0.37
CA VAL A 647 22.65 -14.02 1.03
C VAL A 647 23.00 -15.42 1.54
N THR A 648 22.73 -16.48 0.76
CA THR A 648 23.11 -17.86 1.12
C THR A 648 24.61 -18.00 1.36
N ARG A 649 25.45 -17.36 0.53
CA ARG A 649 26.91 -17.37 0.72
C ARG A 649 27.36 -16.62 1.98
N ASN A 650 26.71 -15.49 2.29
CA ASN A 650 26.99 -14.72 3.50
C ASN A 650 26.58 -15.51 4.76
N ILE A 651 25.45 -16.22 4.72
CA ILE A 651 25.00 -17.11 5.80
C ILE A 651 26.01 -18.23 6.04
N ALA A 652 26.53 -18.86 4.99
CA ALA A 652 27.57 -19.87 5.11
C ALA A 652 28.84 -19.31 5.78
N THR A 653 29.21 -18.07 5.46
CA THR A 653 30.35 -17.39 6.08
C THR A 653 30.12 -17.11 7.57
N VAL A 654 28.92 -16.63 7.94
CA VAL A 654 28.54 -16.42 9.36
C VAL A 654 28.53 -17.74 10.13
N SER A 655 27.99 -18.80 9.54
CA SER A 655 27.98 -20.15 10.10
C SER A 655 29.40 -20.66 10.36
N SER A 656 30.33 -20.44 9.43
CA SER A 656 31.75 -20.80 9.62
C SER A 656 32.42 -19.96 10.71
N ALA A 657 32.15 -18.67 10.78
CA ALA A 657 32.74 -17.77 11.79
C ALA A 657 32.21 -18.08 13.21
N ALA A 658 30.93 -18.47 13.32
CA ALA A 658 30.33 -18.95 14.56
C ALA A 658 30.99 -20.25 15.03
N ASP A 659 31.19 -21.22 14.14
CA ASP A 659 31.89 -22.47 14.46
C ASP A 659 33.33 -22.22 14.95
N GLU A 660 34.09 -21.37 14.26
CA GLU A 660 35.43 -20.99 14.65
C GLU A 660 35.47 -20.30 16.03
N THR A 661 34.50 -19.41 16.29
CA THR A 661 34.35 -18.75 17.59
C THR A 661 34.03 -19.76 18.70
N GLY A 662 33.17 -20.75 18.43
CA GLY A 662 32.85 -21.83 19.36
C GLY A 662 34.08 -22.69 19.69
N ARG A 663 34.88 -23.03 18.67
CA ARG A 663 36.16 -23.74 18.85
C ARG A 663 37.17 -22.93 19.67
N ALA A 664 37.32 -21.65 19.37
CA ALA A 664 38.21 -20.74 20.10
C ALA A 664 37.79 -20.62 21.57
N ALA A 665 36.48 -20.44 21.83
CA ALA A 665 35.91 -20.40 23.15
C ALA A 665 36.17 -21.70 23.93
N SER A 666 36.02 -22.87 23.30
CA SER A 666 36.38 -24.16 23.91
C SER A 666 37.87 -24.24 24.27
N GLY A 667 38.75 -23.69 23.43
CA GLY A 667 40.19 -23.58 23.71
C GLY A 667 40.48 -22.70 24.94
N VAL A 668 39.84 -21.54 25.03
CA VAL A 668 39.97 -20.63 26.19
C VAL A 668 39.44 -21.30 27.46
N LEU A 669 38.31 -22.02 27.37
CA LEU A 669 37.74 -22.75 28.50
C LEU A 669 38.72 -23.80 29.05
N LYS A 670 39.39 -24.56 28.17
CA LYS A 670 40.42 -25.52 28.57
C LYS A 670 41.64 -24.83 29.20
N ALA A 671 42.09 -23.72 28.63
CA ALA A 671 43.22 -22.96 29.17
C ALA A 671 42.91 -22.38 30.56
N ALA A 672 41.71 -21.82 30.75
CA ALA A 672 41.23 -21.29 32.02
C ALA A 672 41.11 -22.39 33.09
N ALA A 673 40.57 -23.56 32.72
CA ALA A 673 40.49 -24.72 33.62
C ALA A 673 41.88 -25.21 34.07
N ASN A 674 42.83 -25.30 33.12
CA ASN A 674 44.21 -25.66 33.43
C ASN A 674 44.88 -24.62 34.35
N LEU A 675 44.65 -23.33 34.10
CA LEU A 675 45.22 -22.24 34.91
C LEU A 675 44.66 -22.26 36.34
N SER A 676 43.37 -22.51 36.49
CA SER A 676 42.71 -22.70 37.79
C SER A 676 43.29 -23.91 38.55
N SER A 677 43.51 -25.04 37.87
CA SER A 677 44.16 -26.21 38.46
C SER A 677 45.60 -25.91 38.89
N GLN A 678 46.40 -25.25 38.03
CA GLN A 678 47.79 -24.91 38.33
C GLN A 678 47.88 -23.91 39.48
N SER A 679 46.94 -22.96 39.56
CA SER A 679 46.81 -22.01 40.66
C SER A 679 46.54 -22.74 41.98
N THR A 680 45.66 -23.75 41.97
CA THR A 680 45.35 -24.56 43.15
C THR A 680 46.54 -25.40 43.61
N SER A 681 47.26 -26.04 42.68
CA SER A 681 48.50 -26.76 42.99
C SER A 681 49.58 -25.83 43.56
N LEU A 682 49.71 -24.63 43.00
CA LEU A 682 50.68 -23.63 43.48
C LEU A 682 50.36 -23.20 44.92
N THR A 683 49.08 -22.95 45.25
CA THR A 683 48.66 -22.71 46.65
C THR A 683 49.12 -23.84 47.57
N SER A 684 48.87 -25.09 47.19
CA SER A 684 49.21 -26.26 48.01
C SER A 684 50.73 -26.43 48.21
N GLU A 685 51.54 -26.19 47.18
CA GLU A 685 53.01 -26.25 47.27
C GLU A 685 53.57 -25.15 48.17
N ILE A 686 53.01 -23.94 48.08
CA ILE A 686 53.41 -22.82 48.94
C ILE A 686 52.99 -23.06 50.38
N ASP A 687 51.77 -23.52 50.65
CA ASP A 687 51.31 -23.83 52.00
C ASP A 687 52.17 -24.94 52.64
N GLY A 688 52.56 -25.94 51.85
CA GLY A 688 53.49 -27.00 52.23
C GLY A 688 54.89 -26.47 52.54
N PHE A 689 55.45 -25.64 51.66
CA PHE A 689 56.77 -25.02 51.86
C PHE A 689 56.80 -24.11 53.10
N ILE A 690 55.79 -23.27 53.30
CA ILE A 690 55.68 -22.38 54.47
C ILE A 690 55.57 -23.20 55.76
N SER A 691 54.80 -24.30 55.74
CA SER A 691 54.69 -25.21 56.89
C SER A 691 56.02 -25.87 57.23
N GLN A 692 56.79 -26.29 56.22
CA GLN A 692 58.12 -26.87 56.41
C GLN A 692 59.12 -25.82 56.93
N VAL A 693 59.13 -24.61 56.37
CA VAL A 693 60.02 -23.53 56.82
C VAL A 693 59.71 -23.14 58.28
N ARG A 694 58.43 -23.12 58.69
CA ARG A 694 58.03 -22.88 60.09
C ARG A 694 58.38 -24.02 61.05
N ALA A 695 58.61 -25.24 60.56
CA ALA A 695 58.96 -26.40 61.38
C ALA A 695 60.48 -26.51 61.64
N VAL A 696 61.30 -25.84 60.81
CA VAL A 696 62.78 -25.90 60.85
C VAL A 696 63.39 -24.57 61.33
N ALA A 697 62.62 -23.47 61.28
CA ALA A 697 62.94 -22.18 61.91
C ALA A 697 62.52 -22.19 63.38
#